data_AF-A0AAN4YEH5-F1
#
_entry.id   AF-A0AAN4YEH5-F1
#
_cell.length_a   1.000
_cell.length_b   1.000
_cell.length_c   1.000
_cell.angle_alpha   90.00
_cell.angle_beta   90.00
_cell.angle_gamma   90.00
#
_symmetry.space_group_name_H-M   'P 1'
#
loop_
_entity.id
_entity.type
_entity.pdbx_description
1 polymer ?
#
loop_
_entity_poly.entity_id
_entity_poly.type
_entity_poly.pdbx_seq_one_letter_code
_entity_poly.pdbx_strand_id
1 'polypeptide(L)'
;MASAGAGLSKRGASNVDAIMPGIRAALLERTRPTVPRIDLSTAENWLLRNEVIELTQDAIRDGLKPHALAAFVNEYFHPHIPVEPDHIATAPGAATCLNTFLYNLCEPGEGILVPAPFWSMYHILISKSFVWTDISLADGFDWLFTARSSAVPVMVHVERSADTLTAKLIPALEKAYEESKIPIRGLLLTNPQNPYGQCYPRSVMEDCIRFCHSKGIHYISDEVYALSNFENPELPDAPPFVSALQIDVKGIGCDLSRVHTFWSTSKDFGSSGFRVANEAMHVALALASNTESSSLSAVASTALLTSPRLPELLQLNAQRLQEAYCLMTNFLKKHQIEYIPANSAPFLFARVAPQAQTWEDEKAVIAQLKEAGVNVSGGKAYHVNEDQKGWARLTFALETSRAEEAIKRMETVLGKHGPHFHGRRTLAATTILSLAAIAQYNRFTNNPGVANLFALAWPHWLSAVEKIVFASPGGPEADLWRVDRVPREAMSWPVFGWRKVKWAVTLLLNLRGIRWSFQVKNVPKMPERMTRGQFLRWRLGELVWVLLMTDLVSQMMLRFFFTDAAGAVGNLDSKYITIRDARWGWSLLKALTFGLGPYFFINMQYLVVSILAVAMGISRPELLMPRPGNVTTSEIAVGIFLFFPWQALVVTTEDFVIWLWKQWYGSYQPRWAPVVGYLWVIVTFWIALPWPGDSLCHLKMGEVPPLPFTVVAPLVQMIPVP
;
A
#
# COMPACT_ATOMS: atom_id res chain seq x y z
N MET A 1 22.48 14.07 12.94
CA MET A 1 23.67 14.51 13.71
C MET A 1 24.94 13.80 13.19
N ALA A 2 25.12 13.67 11.88
CA ALA A 2 26.35 13.06 11.34
C ALA A 2 27.42 14.12 11.02
N SER A 3 27.03 15.37 10.76
CA SER A 3 27.95 16.44 10.33
C SER A 3 28.50 17.33 11.45
N ALA A 4 27.80 17.46 12.59
CA ALA A 4 28.01 18.53 13.58
C ALA A 4 29.32 18.44 14.40
N GLY A 5 30.19 17.46 14.11
CA GLY A 5 31.52 17.34 14.70
C GLY A 5 32.65 17.12 13.69
N ALA A 6 32.37 17.16 12.39
CA ALA A 6 33.33 16.75 11.35
C ALA A 6 34.15 17.91 10.74
N GLY A 7 33.97 19.15 11.21
CA GLY A 7 34.70 20.32 10.68
C GLY A 7 34.35 20.69 9.24
N LEU A 8 33.27 20.15 8.67
CA LEU A 8 32.83 20.46 7.31
C LEU A 8 32.37 21.93 7.18
N SER A 9 32.55 22.51 5.99
CA SER A 9 31.95 23.80 5.67
C SER A 9 30.43 23.75 5.84
N LYS A 10 29.77 24.89 6.09
CA LYS A 10 28.30 24.94 6.26
C LYS A 10 27.55 24.28 5.08
N ARG A 11 28.03 24.51 3.85
CA ARG A 11 27.51 23.87 2.63
C ARG A 11 27.72 22.35 2.65
N GLY A 12 28.95 21.90 2.95
CA GLY A 12 29.28 20.47 3.02
C GLY A 12 28.48 19.74 4.11
N ALA A 13 28.35 20.33 5.29
CA ALA A 13 27.58 19.78 6.41
C ALA A 13 26.10 19.62 6.05
N SER A 14 25.49 20.64 5.43
CA SER A 14 24.10 20.60 4.98
C SER A 14 23.85 19.50 3.95
N ASN A 15 24.72 19.39 2.93
CA ASN A 15 24.61 18.35 1.90
C ASN A 15 24.74 16.94 2.51
N VAL A 16 25.71 16.75 3.41
CA VAL A 16 25.94 15.45 4.07
C VAL A 16 24.74 15.08 4.95
N ASP A 17 24.22 15.99 5.77
CA ASP A 17 23.07 15.70 6.61
C ASP A 17 21.80 15.40 5.81
N ALA A 18 21.63 16.01 4.63
CA ALA A 18 20.51 15.73 3.74
C ALA A 18 20.57 14.32 3.11
N ILE A 19 21.75 13.83 2.74
CA ILE A 19 21.90 12.59 1.96
C ILE A 19 22.21 11.36 2.82
N MET A 20 22.97 11.52 3.91
CA MET A 20 23.49 10.40 4.71
C MET A 20 22.42 9.45 5.28
N PRO A 21 21.25 9.91 5.75
CA PRO A 21 20.16 9.01 6.15
C PRO A 21 19.79 8.05 5.01
N GLY A 22 19.81 8.57 3.79
CA GLY A 22 19.54 7.86 2.56
C GLY A 22 20.54 6.78 2.20
N ILE A 23 21.80 7.17 2.15
CA ILE A 23 22.90 6.23 1.89
C ILE A 23 22.89 5.10 2.92
N ARG A 24 22.68 5.41 4.21
CA ARG A 24 22.59 4.39 5.27
C ARG A 24 21.44 3.42 5.04
N ALA A 25 20.25 3.91 4.69
CA ALA A 25 19.10 3.06 4.40
C ALA A 25 19.35 2.15 3.18
N ALA A 26 19.90 2.70 2.09
CA ALA A 26 20.24 1.93 0.89
C ALA A 26 21.30 0.86 1.16
N LEU A 27 22.32 1.17 1.97
CA LEU A 27 23.35 0.22 2.40
C LEU A 27 22.75 -0.91 3.26
N LEU A 28 21.91 -0.58 4.25
CA LEU A 28 21.20 -1.57 5.07
C LEU A 28 20.32 -2.47 4.20
N GLU A 29 19.68 -1.92 3.17
CA GLU A 29 18.88 -2.69 2.24
C GLU A 29 19.73 -3.65 1.39
N ARG A 30 20.91 -3.22 0.91
CA ARG A 30 21.86 -4.08 0.18
C ARG A 30 22.36 -5.27 1.00
N THR A 31 22.38 -5.18 2.33
CA THR A 31 22.79 -6.28 3.21
C THR A 31 21.70 -7.34 3.43
N ARG A 32 20.45 -7.09 3.00
CA ARG A 32 19.36 -8.08 3.13
C ARG A 32 19.47 -9.14 2.03
N PRO A 33 19.43 -10.44 2.34
CA PRO A 33 19.32 -11.48 1.33
C PRO A 33 17.97 -11.31 0.61
N THR A 34 18.01 -10.89 -0.65
CA THR A 34 16.82 -10.57 -1.45
C THR A 34 16.86 -11.32 -2.77
N VAL A 35 15.67 -11.56 -3.34
CA VAL A 35 15.51 -12.03 -4.72
C VAL A 35 16.26 -11.07 -5.65
N PRO A 36 17.05 -11.56 -6.63
CA PRO A 36 17.71 -10.69 -7.61
C PRO A 36 16.68 -9.77 -8.26
N ARG A 37 16.86 -8.45 -8.09
CA ARG A 37 15.88 -7.45 -8.53
C ARG A 37 16.14 -7.04 -9.97
N ILE A 38 15.07 -6.85 -10.74
CA ILE A 38 15.13 -6.23 -12.07
C ILE A 38 14.80 -4.76 -11.89
N ASP A 39 15.70 -3.89 -12.34
CA ASP A 39 15.53 -2.45 -12.21
C ASP A 39 14.89 -1.86 -13.46
N LEU A 40 13.63 -1.43 -13.34
CA LEU A 40 12.91 -0.64 -14.34
C LEU A 40 12.89 0.85 -13.95
N SER A 41 13.43 1.21 -12.79
CA SER A 41 13.39 2.57 -12.27
C SER A 41 14.46 3.46 -12.89
N THR A 42 15.58 2.89 -13.36
CA THR A 42 16.69 3.64 -13.98
C THR A 42 16.49 3.73 -15.50
N ALA A 43 16.41 4.96 -16.03
CA ALA A 43 16.32 5.21 -17.47
C ALA A 43 17.69 4.97 -18.13
N GLU A 44 18.00 3.73 -18.44
CA GLU A 44 19.20 3.31 -19.18
C GLU A 44 18.79 2.42 -20.35
N ASN A 45 19.45 2.61 -21.49
CA ASN A 45 19.23 1.80 -22.67
C ASN A 45 20.21 0.61 -22.68
N TRP A 46 19.71 -0.59 -22.43
CA TRP A 46 20.52 -1.81 -22.43
C TRP A 46 20.51 -2.54 -23.78
N LEU A 47 19.76 -2.04 -24.76
CA LEU A 47 19.47 -2.75 -25.99
C LEU A 47 20.62 -2.74 -27.01
N LEU A 48 21.53 -1.77 -26.93
CA LEU A 48 22.69 -1.64 -27.84
C LEU A 48 24.04 -1.99 -27.19
N ARG A 49 24.00 -2.58 -25.99
CA ARG A 49 25.20 -2.68 -25.16
C ARG A 49 26.32 -3.49 -25.82
N ASN A 50 25.98 -4.56 -26.54
CA ASN A 50 26.97 -5.41 -27.18
C ASN A 50 27.68 -4.68 -28.31
N GLU A 51 26.92 -4.02 -29.18
CA GLU A 51 27.44 -3.26 -30.31
C GLU A 51 28.32 -2.08 -29.84
N VAL A 52 27.90 -1.39 -28.77
CA VAL A 52 28.68 -0.29 -28.19
C VAL A 52 29.97 -0.80 -27.52
N ILE A 53 29.92 -1.97 -26.85
CA ILE A 53 31.12 -2.59 -26.26
C ILE A 53 32.12 -2.97 -27.34
N GLU A 54 31.68 -3.62 -28.41
CA GLU A 54 32.55 -4.02 -29.54
C GLU A 54 33.22 -2.80 -30.16
N LEU A 55 32.44 -1.77 -30.51
CA LEU A 55 32.97 -0.51 -31.06
C LEU A 55 33.97 0.16 -30.10
N THR A 56 33.69 0.12 -28.80
CA THR A 56 34.58 0.69 -27.79
C THR A 56 35.88 -0.11 -27.68
N GLN A 57 35.84 -1.44 -27.74
CA GLN A 57 37.03 -2.28 -27.70
C GLN A 57 37.93 -2.03 -28.92
N ASP A 58 37.34 -1.92 -30.12
CA ASP A 58 38.05 -1.56 -31.34
C ASP A 58 38.73 -0.19 -31.21
N ALA A 59 37.97 0.81 -30.75
CA ALA A 59 38.48 2.17 -30.55
C ALA A 59 39.66 2.24 -29.58
N ILE A 60 39.60 1.48 -28.48
CA ILE A 60 40.67 1.43 -27.49
C ILE A 60 41.93 0.78 -28.08
N ARG A 61 41.80 -0.19 -28.99
CA ARG A 61 42.93 -0.81 -29.69
C ARG A 61 43.58 0.13 -30.71
N ASP A 62 42.76 0.88 -31.46
CA ASP A 62 43.21 1.72 -32.57
C ASP A 62 43.77 3.08 -32.14
N GLY A 63 43.50 3.51 -30.90
CA GLY A 63 44.01 4.76 -30.32
C GLY A 63 43.12 5.98 -30.58
N LEU A 64 43.54 7.14 -30.04
CA LEU A 64 42.75 8.37 -30.08
C LEU A 64 42.68 8.96 -31.49
N LYS A 65 41.47 9.13 -32.01
CA LYS A 65 41.18 9.91 -33.24
C LYS A 65 40.76 11.35 -32.88
N PRO A 66 40.93 12.32 -33.79
CA PRO A 66 40.53 13.71 -33.55
C PRO A 66 39.04 13.82 -33.20
N HIS A 67 38.71 14.70 -32.26
CA HIS A 67 37.32 14.95 -31.84
C HIS A 67 36.51 15.63 -32.95
N ALA A 68 35.42 15.01 -33.40
CA ALA A 68 34.51 15.56 -34.41
C ALA A 68 33.08 15.77 -33.88
N LEU A 69 32.95 16.21 -32.63
CA LEU A 69 31.63 16.45 -32.00
C LEU A 69 30.81 17.50 -32.77
N ALA A 70 31.45 18.56 -33.26
CA ALA A 70 30.76 19.58 -34.05
C ALA A 70 30.15 19.01 -35.33
N ALA A 71 30.87 18.15 -36.05
CA ALA A 71 30.35 17.47 -37.24
C ALA A 71 29.15 16.59 -36.89
N PHE A 72 29.25 15.78 -35.83
CA PHE A 72 28.15 14.96 -35.33
C PHE A 72 26.91 15.81 -34.95
N VAL A 73 27.09 16.90 -34.21
CA VAL A 73 25.98 17.79 -33.84
C VAL A 73 25.32 18.40 -35.08
N ASN A 74 26.13 18.87 -36.03
CA ASN A 74 25.61 19.41 -37.29
C ASN A 74 24.82 18.36 -38.10
N GLU A 75 25.28 17.12 -38.09
CA GLU A 75 24.65 16.02 -38.82
C GLU A 75 23.36 15.50 -38.16
N TYR A 76 23.32 15.34 -36.85
CA TYR A 76 22.20 14.66 -36.16
C TYR A 76 21.25 15.60 -35.39
N PHE A 77 21.69 16.80 -35.03
CA PHE A 77 20.84 17.80 -34.36
C PHE A 77 20.34 18.87 -35.33
N HIS A 78 20.86 18.92 -36.57
CA HIS A 78 20.48 19.83 -37.66
C HIS A 78 20.33 21.30 -37.24
N PRO A 79 21.32 21.88 -36.54
CA PRO A 79 21.22 23.21 -35.99
C PRO A 79 20.97 24.25 -37.09
N HIS A 80 20.17 25.27 -36.79
CA HIS A 80 19.87 26.37 -37.71
C HIS A 80 21.13 27.17 -38.07
N ILE A 81 22.02 27.34 -37.10
CA ILE A 81 23.37 27.90 -37.29
C ILE A 81 24.36 26.75 -37.07
N PRO A 82 25.26 26.47 -38.03
CA PRO A 82 26.27 25.43 -37.86
C PRO A 82 27.06 25.60 -36.55
N VAL A 83 27.17 24.51 -35.79
CA VAL A 83 27.95 24.46 -34.55
C VAL A 83 29.42 24.29 -34.91
N GLU A 84 30.26 25.19 -34.39
CA GLU A 84 31.70 25.15 -34.53
C GLU A 84 32.33 24.48 -33.29
N PRO A 85 33.58 23.95 -33.38
CA PRO A 85 34.25 23.35 -32.23
C PRO A 85 34.31 24.26 -30.99
N ASP A 86 34.47 25.57 -31.18
CA ASP A 86 34.54 26.56 -30.09
C ASP A 86 33.18 26.80 -29.40
N HIS A 87 32.09 26.33 -30.00
CA HIS A 87 30.74 26.29 -29.40
C HIS A 87 30.48 25.00 -28.60
N ILE A 88 31.51 24.20 -28.30
CA ILE A 88 31.36 22.90 -27.62
C ILE A 88 32.28 22.80 -26.41
N ALA A 89 31.71 22.52 -25.25
CA ALA A 89 32.45 22.14 -24.04
C ALA A 89 32.31 20.60 -23.78
N THR A 90 33.13 19.97 -22.92
CA THR A 90 33.11 18.49 -22.67
C THR A 90 33.22 18.09 -21.17
N ALA A 91 32.31 17.28 -20.59
CA ALA A 91 32.32 16.83 -19.15
C ALA A 91 32.11 15.33 -19.01
N PRO A 92 32.35 14.78 -17.81
CA PRO A 92 31.81 13.49 -17.38
C PRO A 92 30.27 13.52 -17.24
N GLY A 93 29.55 13.46 -18.37
CA GLY A 93 28.09 13.30 -18.44
C GLY A 93 27.27 14.59 -18.30
N ALA A 94 26.05 14.58 -18.87
CA ALA A 94 25.14 15.73 -18.94
C ALA A 94 24.79 16.35 -17.58
N ALA A 95 24.64 15.54 -16.52
CA ALA A 95 24.34 16.04 -15.17
C ALA A 95 25.45 16.95 -14.65
N THR A 96 26.73 16.58 -14.83
CA THR A 96 27.87 17.41 -14.44
C THR A 96 27.91 18.72 -15.23
N CYS A 97 27.57 18.66 -16.52
CA CYS A 97 27.47 19.83 -17.39
C CYS A 97 26.42 20.80 -16.87
N LEU A 98 25.20 20.32 -16.67
CA LEU A 98 24.08 21.12 -16.20
C LEU A 98 24.40 21.73 -14.83
N ASN A 99 24.96 20.95 -13.91
CA ASN A 99 25.34 21.48 -12.59
C ASN A 99 26.40 22.57 -12.67
N THR A 100 27.41 22.42 -13.54
CA THR A 100 28.46 23.43 -13.73
C THR A 100 27.90 24.68 -14.42
N PHE A 101 27.00 24.50 -15.38
CA PHE A 101 26.29 25.61 -16.01
C PHE A 101 25.47 26.39 -14.99
N LEU A 102 24.66 25.71 -14.18
CA LEU A 102 23.87 26.34 -13.12
C LEU A 102 24.73 27.05 -12.07
N TYR A 103 25.90 26.51 -11.74
CA TYR A 103 26.86 27.16 -10.85
C TYR A 103 27.38 28.50 -11.40
N ASN A 104 27.50 28.63 -12.72
CA ASN A 104 27.94 29.88 -13.36
C ASN A 104 26.76 30.81 -13.69
N LEU A 105 25.55 30.27 -13.85
CA LEU A 105 24.36 31.04 -14.17
C LEU A 105 23.70 31.66 -12.93
N CYS A 106 23.58 30.89 -11.85
CA CYS A 106 22.77 31.23 -10.69
C CYS A 106 23.62 31.64 -9.48
N GLU A 107 23.13 32.63 -8.73
CA GLU A 107 23.54 32.85 -7.36
C GLU A 107 22.84 31.87 -6.40
N PRO A 108 23.42 31.58 -5.22
CA PRO A 108 22.77 30.73 -4.22
C PRO A 108 21.37 31.22 -3.84
N GLY A 109 20.37 30.36 -3.99
CA GLY A 109 18.97 30.66 -3.69
C GLY A 109 18.15 31.18 -4.86
N GLU A 110 18.75 31.43 -6.03
CA GLU A 110 18.01 31.76 -7.24
C GLU A 110 17.34 30.53 -7.88
N GLY A 111 16.26 30.77 -8.62
CA GLY A 111 15.35 29.75 -9.13
C GLY A 111 15.54 29.40 -10.60
N ILE A 112 15.26 28.14 -10.95
CA ILE A 112 15.09 27.66 -12.33
C ILE A 112 13.70 27.04 -12.44
N LEU A 113 12.89 27.52 -13.38
CA LEU A 113 11.57 26.94 -13.66
C LEU A 113 11.74 25.55 -14.27
N VAL A 114 11.01 24.56 -13.74
CA VAL A 114 11.01 23.18 -14.25
C VAL A 114 9.58 22.66 -14.34
N PRO A 115 9.06 22.35 -15.54
CA PRO A 115 7.72 21.80 -15.69
C PRO A 115 7.58 20.41 -15.10
N ALA A 116 6.62 20.24 -14.19
CA ALA A 116 6.28 18.97 -13.60
C ALA A 116 5.31 18.17 -14.51
N PRO A 117 5.40 16.84 -14.52
CA PRO A 117 6.39 16.01 -13.84
C PRO A 117 7.76 16.05 -14.53
N PHE A 118 8.85 16.05 -13.75
CA PHE A 118 10.22 16.05 -14.28
C PHE A 118 11.10 15.02 -13.58
N TRP A 119 12.30 14.78 -14.12
CA TRP A 119 13.32 13.93 -13.48
C TRP A 119 13.75 14.51 -12.12
N SER A 120 13.03 14.13 -11.08
CA SER A 120 13.38 14.32 -9.68
C SER A 120 13.70 12.98 -9.04
N MET A 121 14.53 13.04 -8.00
CA MET A 121 14.73 11.96 -7.05
C MET A 121 14.66 12.61 -5.66
N TYR A 122 13.76 12.10 -4.81
CA TYR A 122 13.38 12.60 -3.48
C TYR A 122 14.35 13.61 -2.81
N HIS A 123 13.86 14.83 -2.59
CA HIS A 123 14.42 15.75 -1.61
C HIS A 123 13.85 15.45 -0.22
N ILE A 124 14.70 15.13 0.76
CA ILE A 124 14.30 15.18 2.18
C ILE A 124 14.16 16.66 2.56
N LEU A 125 12.96 17.21 2.46
CA LEU A 125 12.62 18.43 3.17
C LEU A 125 12.60 18.11 4.68
N ILE A 126 13.69 18.43 5.37
CA ILE A 126 13.74 18.40 6.84
C ILE A 126 12.89 19.57 7.36
N SER A 127 11.57 19.37 7.40
CA SER A 127 10.74 20.08 8.37
C SER A 127 11.03 19.49 9.74
N LYS A 128 11.30 20.36 10.73
CA LYS A 128 11.78 20.04 12.10
C LYS A 128 10.89 19.11 12.96
N SER A 129 9.94 18.36 12.39
CA SER A 129 9.00 17.57 13.20
C SER A 129 8.75 16.13 12.76
N PHE A 130 9.07 15.66 11.55
CA PHE A 130 8.88 14.24 11.20
C PHE A 130 9.87 13.76 10.13
N VAL A 131 10.57 12.66 10.40
CA VAL A 131 11.51 12.00 9.47
C VAL A 131 10.76 10.92 8.68
N TRP A 132 10.75 11.01 7.35
CA TRP A 132 10.22 9.97 6.46
C TRP A 132 11.35 9.10 5.90
N THR A 133 11.12 7.78 5.81
CA THR A 133 12.15 6.73 5.66
C THR A 133 12.14 6.01 4.32
N ASP A 134 11.98 6.69 3.18
CA ASP A 134 12.22 6.05 1.88
C ASP A 134 13.19 6.85 1.03
N ILE A 135 14.31 6.21 0.72
CA ILE A 135 15.44 6.84 0.07
C ILE A 135 15.90 5.98 -1.10
N SER A 136 15.86 6.57 -2.29
CA SER A 136 16.65 6.19 -3.47
C SER A 136 17.86 7.12 -3.58
N LEU A 137 18.99 6.62 -4.10
CA LEU A 137 20.24 7.40 -4.25
C LEU A 137 19.97 8.71 -5.02
N ALA A 138 20.58 9.81 -4.59
CA ALA A 138 20.20 11.17 -5.00
C ALA A 138 20.66 11.53 -6.43
N ASP A 139 19.89 11.13 -7.44
CA ASP A 139 20.15 11.46 -8.85
C ASP A 139 18.88 12.05 -9.52
N GLY A 140 18.65 13.36 -9.34
CA GLY A 140 17.53 14.12 -9.94
C GLY A 140 17.72 15.63 -9.82
N PHE A 141 16.93 16.45 -10.53
CA PHE A 141 17.12 17.92 -10.57
C PHE A 141 17.06 18.60 -9.19
N ASP A 142 16.19 18.11 -8.30
CA ASP A 142 16.07 18.58 -6.90
C ASP A 142 17.41 18.58 -6.15
N TRP A 143 18.19 17.54 -6.37
CA TRP A 143 19.50 17.40 -5.75
C TRP A 143 20.59 18.05 -6.58
N LEU A 144 20.55 17.84 -7.91
CA LEU A 144 21.58 18.31 -8.82
C LEU A 144 21.77 19.83 -8.74
N PHE A 145 20.67 20.58 -8.67
CA PHE A 145 20.69 22.04 -8.61
C PHE A 145 21.23 22.49 -7.25
N THR A 146 20.70 21.92 -6.16
CA THR A 146 20.98 22.40 -4.81
C THR A 146 22.38 22.04 -4.32
N ALA A 147 22.91 20.87 -4.70
CA ALA A 147 24.13 20.31 -4.11
C ALA A 147 25.40 21.16 -4.34
N ARG A 148 25.59 21.69 -5.55
CA ARG A 148 26.78 22.51 -5.89
C ARG A 148 26.43 23.97 -6.20
N SER A 149 25.47 24.20 -7.10
CA SER A 149 25.05 25.56 -7.48
C SER A 149 24.23 26.27 -6.42
N SER A 150 23.55 25.50 -5.54
CA SER A 150 22.58 26.05 -4.59
C SER A 150 21.42 26.79 -5.27
N ALA A 151 21.19 26.53 -6.56
CA ALA A 151 19.98 26.93 -7.26
C ALA A 151 18.78 26.09 -6.79
N VAL A 152 17.59 26.66 -6.95
CA VAL A 152 16.32 26.08 -6.50
C VAL A 152 15.46 25.72 -7.71
N PRO A 153 15.05 24.45 -7.90
CA PRO A 153 14.04 24.15 -8.90
C PRO A 153 12.69 24.72 -8.45
N VAL A 154 12.09 25.55 -9.29
CA VAL A 154 10.75 26.12 -9.11
C VAL A 154 9.80 25.33 -9.99
N MET A 155 8.97 24.51 -9.34
CA MET A 155 8.09 23.57 -10.01
C MET A 155 6.96 24.29 -10.73
N VAL A 156 6.69 23.90 -11.97
CA VAL A 156 5.61 24.46 -12.79
C VAL A 156 4.59 23.37 -13.06
N HIS A 157 3.43 23.46 -12.41
CA HIS A 157 2.33 22.53 -12.59
C HIS A 157 1.30 23.10 -13.57
N VAL A 158 0.97 22.32 -14.58
CA VAL A 158 -0.27 22.48 -15.36
C VAL A 158 -1.39 21.70 -14.68
N GLU A 159 -2.66 22.08 -14.93
CA GLU A 159 -3.82 21.43 -14.28
C GLU A 159 -3.84 19.91 -14.50
N ARG A 160 -3.62 19.47 -15.74
CA ARG A 160 -3.48 18.05 -16.07
C ARG A 160 -2.04 17.83 -16.49
N SER A 161 -1.30 16.97 -15.80
CA SER A 161 0.12 16.76 -16.08
C SER A 161 0.41 16.41 -17.56
N ALA A 162 -0.49 15.71 -18.24
CA ALA A 162 -0.36 15.40 -19.67
C ALA A 162 -0.38 16.64 -20.60
N ASP A 163 -0.93 17.76 -20.13
CA ASP A 163 -0.99 19.01 -20.89
C ASP A 163 0.36 19.78 -20.87
N THR A 164 1.38 19.30 -20.14
CA THR A 164 2.72 19.93 -20.03
C THR A 164 3.42 20.08 -21.38
N LEU A 165 3.11 19.21 -22.35
CA LEU A 165 3.67 19.22 -23.70
C LEU A 165 2.92 20.16 -24.67
N THR A 166 1.93 20.91 -24.19
CA THR A 166 1.05 21.74 -25.02
C THR A 166 1.24 23.23 -24.75
N ALA A 167 0.57 24.09 -25.54
CA ALA A 167 0.56 25.54 -25.34
C ALA A 167 0.04 25.96 -23.93
N LYS A 168 -0.65 25.08 -23.21
CA LYS A 168 -1.07 25.32 -21.81
C LYS A 168 0.10 25.46 -20.84
N LEU A 169 1.32 25.08 -21.24
CA LEU A 169 2.53 25.30 -20.44
C LEU A 169 2.83 26.79 -20.26
N ILE A 170 2.59 27.64 -21.25
CA ILE A 170 2.97 29.06 -21.20
C ILE A 170 2.24 29.83 -20.10
N PRO A 171 0.90 29.74 -19.96
CA PRO A 171 0.21 30.37 -18.82
C PRO A 171 0.67 29.85 -17.45
N ALA A 172 1.05 28.57 -17.35
CA ALA A 172 1.58 28.00 -16.12
C ALA A 172 2.99 28.56 -15.79
N LEU A 173 3.83 28.75 -16.82
CA LEU A 173 5.14 29.39 -16.69
C LEU A 173 5.02 30.85 -16.22
N GLU A 174 4.11 31.61 -16.83
CA GLU A 174 3.82 33.00 -16.43
C GLU A 174 3.40 33.07 -14.96
N LYS A 175 2.42 32.25 -14.58
CA LYS A 175 1.95 32.17 -13.19
C LYS A 175 3.07 31.80 -12.22
N ALA A 176 3.86 30.77 -12.53
CA ALA A 176 4.94 30.31 -11.66
C ALA A 176 6.06 31.35 -11.52
N TYR A 177 6.34 32.12 -12.59
CA TYR A 177 7.29 33.22 -12.55
C TYR A 177 6.79 34.36 -11.67
N GLU A 178 5.52 34.77 -11.81
CA GLU A 178 4.89 35.85 -11.04
C GLU A 178 4.74 35.50 -9.54
N GLU A 179 4.40 34.26 -9.23
CA GLU A 179 4.22 33.77 -7.85
C GLU A 179 5.55 33.44 -7.16
N SER A 180 6.68 33.41 -7.90
CA SER A 180 7.98 33.08 -7.34
C SER A 180 8.43 34.11 -6.31
N LYS A 181 8.84 33.62 -5.14
CA LYS A 181 9.41 34.46 -4.06
C LYS A 181 10.92 34.66 -4.20
N ILE A 182 11.53 33.99 -5.18
CA ILE A 182 12.97 34.03 -5.45
C ILE A 182 13.20 34.49 -6.90
N PRO A 183 14.33 35.16 -7.19
CA PRO A 183 14.66 35.55 -8.56
C PRO A 183 14.79 34.33 -9.46
N ILE A 184 14.13 34.34 -10.62
CA ILE A 184 14.21 33.27 -11.61
C ILE A 184 15.30 33.59 -12.63
N ARG A 185 16.17 32.63 -12.94
CA ARG A 185 17.28 32.79 -13.89
C ARG A 185 17.11 32.02 -15.19
N GLY A 186 16.20 31.05 -15.24
CA GLY A 186 15.94 30.31 -16.46
C GLY A 186 14.78 29.33 -16.35
N LEU A 187 14.50 28.70 -17.48
CA LEU A 187 13.58 27.59 -17.68
C LEU A 187 14.37 26.39 -18.18
N LEU A 188 14.20 25.24 -17.54
CA LEU A 188 14.73 23.97 -18.02
C LEU A 188 13.61 23.08 -18.56
N LEU A 189 13.72 22.69 -19.82
CA LEU A 189 12.92 21.64 -20.44
C LEU A 189 13.78 20.41 -20.72
N THR A 190 13.24 19.22 -20.47
CA THR A 190 13.83 17.96 -20.95
C THR A 190 13.09 17.56 -22.23
N ASN A 191 13.78 17.46 -23.36
CA ASN A 191 13.17 17.17 -24.66
C ASN A 191 14.03 16.15 -25.43
N PRO A 192 13.59 14.90 -25.63
CA PRO A 192 12.32 14.29 -25.23
C PRO A 192 12.04 14.31 -23.72
N GLN A 193 10.77 14.42 -23.34
CA GLN A 193 10.30 14.66 -21.98
C GLN A 193 10.41 13.42 -21.09
N ASN A 194 10.94 13.62 -19.87
CA ASN A 194 11.00 12.62 -18.81
C ASN A 194 10.04 13.01 -17.69
N PRO A 195 9.00 12.20 -17.35
CA PRO A 195 8.87 10.75 -17.60
C PRO A 195 8.00 10.30 -18.79
N TYR A 196 7.52 11.17 -19.67
CA TYR A 196 6.51 10.82 -20.69
C TYR A 196 7.03 10.09 -21.92
N GLY A 197 8.30 10.26 -22.29
CA GLY A 197 8.84 9.66 -23.51
C GLY A 197 8.25 10.25 -24.80
N GLN A 198 7.94 11.55 -24.78
CA GLN A 198 7.39 12.30 -25.91
C GLN A 198 8.19 13.59 -26.14
N CYS A 199 8.24 14.05 -27.39
CA CYS A 199 8.90 15.31 -27.73
C CYS A 199 7.95 16.51 -27.58
N TYR A 200 8.50 17.67 -27.26
CA TYR A 200 7.75 18.92 -27.33
C TYR A 200 7.52 19.29 -28.81
N PRO A 201 6.31 19.77 -29.18
CA PRO A 201 6.11 20.41 -30.48
C PRO A 201 7.02 21.62 -30.63
N ARG A 202 7.55 21.84 -31.85
CA ARG A 202 8.40 23.01 -32.17
C ARG A 202 7.76 24.33 -31.75
N SER A 203 6.45 24.50 -31.97
CA SER A 203 5.72 25.71 -31.60
C SER A 203 5.75 25.99 -30.09
N VAL A 204 5.61 24.95 -29.27
CA VAL A 204 5.68 25.07 -27.80
C VAL A 204 7.09 25.44 -27.34
N MET A 205 8.13 24.88 -27.97
CA MET A 205 9.52 25.26 -27.70
C MET A 205 9.80 26.73 -28.08
N GLU A 206 9.33 27.18 -29.24
CA GLU A 206 9.45 28.59 -29.64
C GLU A 206 8.74 29.53 -28.67
N ASP A 207 7.55 29.18 -28.20
CA ASP A 207 6.82 29.97 -27.20
C ASP A 207 7.55 30.01 -25.86
N CYS A 208 8.16 28.90 -25.42
CA CYS A 208 9.01 28.87 -24.23
C CYS A 208 10.26 29.76 -24.39
N ILE A 209 10.87 29.81 -25.58
CA ILE A 209 12.00 30.70 -25.87
C ILE A 209 11.55 32.16 -25.83
N ARG A 210 10.40 32.50 -26.44
CA ARG A 210 9.81 33.85 -26.39
C ARG A 210 9.51 34.27 -24.95
N PHE A 211 8.97 33.37 -24.13
CA PHE A 211 8.75 33.59 -22.71
C PHE A 211 10.07 33.88 -21.99
N CYS A 212 11.12 33.08 -22.20
CA CYS A 212 12.42 33.32 -21.57
C CYS A 212 13.01 34.68 -21.98
N HIS A 213 12.91 35.02 -23.26
CA HIS A 213 13.38 36.29 -23.79
C HIS A 213 12.63 37.49 -23.18
N SER A 214 11.30 37.43 -23.10
CA SER A 214 10.48 38.52 -22.54
C SER A 214 10.77 38.78 -21.06
N LYS A 215 11.14 37.74 -20.30
CA LYS A 215 11.52 37.84 -18.88
C LYS A 215 13.01 38.11 -18.66
N GLY A 216 13.83 38.13 -19.72
CA GLY A 216 15.28 38.28 -19.60
C GLY A 216 15.94 37.13 -18.83
N ILE A 217 15.45 35.90 -18.99
CA ILE A 217 15.97 34.67 -18.37
C ILE A 217 16.52 33.71 -19.45
N HIS A 218 17.16 32.61 -19.03
CA HIS A 218 17.75 31.63 -19.93
C HIS A 218 16.81 30.47 -20.27
N TYR A 219 16.86 30.00 -21.51
CA TYR A 219 16.22 28.76 -21.94
C TYR A 219 17.26 27.64 -21.96
N ILE A 220 16.95 26.52 -21.30
CA ILE A 220 17.84 25.38 -21.13
C ILE A 220 17.12 24.14 -21.66
N SER A 221 17.68 23.49 -22.68
CA SER A 221 17.17 22.26 -23.30
C SER A 221 18.04 21.08 -22.88
N ASP A 222 17.54 20.19 -22.04
CA ASP A 222 18.15 18.88 -21.76
C ASP A 222 17.65 17.87 -22.79
N GLU A 223 18.50 17.59 -23.77
CA GLU A 223 18.19 16.76 -24.94
C GLU A 223 18.82 15.37 -24.85
N VAL A 224 19.10 14.86 -23.65
CA VAL A 224 19.83 13.60 -23.44
C VAL A 224 19.19 12.36 -24.10
N TYR A 225 17.92 12.42 -24.51
CA TYR A 225 17.21 11.33 -25.22
C TYR A 225 17.03 11.58 -26.73
N ALA A 226 17.73 12.56 -27.30
CA ALA A 226 17.57 13.03 -28.68
C ALA A 226 17.61 11.94 -29.76
N LEU A 227 18.35 10.86 -29.53
CA LEU A 227 18.59 9.79 -30.52
C LEU A 227 17.90 8.47 -30.14
N SER A 228 16.93 8.53 -29.22
CA SER A 228 16.16 7.39 -28.73
C SER A 228 14.72 7.38 -29.29
N ASN A 229 14.52 7.96 -30.47
CA ASN A 229 13.20 8.00 -31.13
C ASN A 229 12.90 6.68 -31.85
N PHE A 230 11.64 6.27 -31.81
CA PHE A 230 11.16 5.06 -32.47
C PHE A 230 9.73 5.25 -32.97
N GLU A 231 9.35 4.49 -34.00
CA GLU A 231 7.99 4.53 -34.53
C GLU A 231 7.00 3.91 -33.55
N ASN A 232 5.91 4.63 -33.26
CA ASN A 232 4.82 4.12 -32.43
C ASN A 232 3.50 4.24 -33.19
N PRO A 233 2.88 3.12 -33.64
CA PRO A 233 1.59 3.14 -34.32
C PRO A 233 0.43 3.73 -33.50
N GLU A 234 0.56 3.80 -32.17
CA GLU A 234 -0.44 4.45 -31.29
C GLU A 234 -0.38 5.98 -31.33
N LEU A 235 0.72 6.53 -31.87
CA LEU A 235 0.98 7.96 -31.98
C LEU A 235 1.45 8.32 -33.40
N PRO A 236 0.60 8.15 -34.43
CA PRO A 236 0.99 8.42 -35.81
C PRO A 236 1.36 9.89 -36.05
N ASP A 237 0.76 10.80 -35.28
CA ASP A 237 0.96 12.26 -35.37
C ASP A 237 1.85 12.81 -34.25
N ALA A 238 2.63 11.96 -33.56
CA ALA A 238 3.53 12.46 -32.52
C ALA A 238 4.56 13.44 -33.10
N PRO A 239 4.83 14.56 -32.41
CA PRO A 239 5.88 15.48 -32.83
C PRO A 239 7.22 14.73 -32.97
N PRO A 240 7.95 14.92 -34.08
CA PRO A 240 9.31 14.42 -34.19
C PRO A 240 10.20 15.16 -33.19
N PHE A 241 11.35 14.56 -32.86
CA PHE A 241 12.36 15.28 -32.09
C PHE A 241 12.85 16.49 -32.90
N VAL A 242 12.85 17.65 -32.25
CA VAL A 242 13.39 18.91 -32.75
C VAL A 242 14.33 19.43 -31.68
N SER A 243 15.62 19.55 -32.00
CA SER A 243 16.58 20.19 -31.10
C SER A 243 16.28 21.69 -31.01
N ALA A 244 16.51 22.29 -29.84
CA ALA A 244 16.48 23.73 -29.65
C ALA A 244 17.47 24.46 -30.58
N LEU A 245 18.53 23.77 -31.01
CA LEU A 245 19.48 24.31 -31.98
C LEU A 245 18.87 24.48 -33.38
N GLN A 246 17.80 23.74 -33.73
CA GLN A 246 17.10 23.86 -35.02
C GLN A 246 16.16 25.07 -35.11
N ILE A 247 15.97 25.78 -34.01
CA ILE A 247 15.07 26.94 -33.94
C ILE A 247 15.83 28.17 -34.42
N ASP A 248 15.24 28.92 -35.36
CA ASP A 248 15.76 30.23 -35.75
C ASP A 248 15.43 31.26 -34.66
N VAL A 249 16.23 31.23 -33.58
CA VAL A 249 16.03 32.08 -32.39
C VAL A 249 16.06 33.56 -32.76
N LYS A 250 16.96 33.96 -33.69
CA LYS A 250 17.06 35.35 -34.15
C LYS A 250 15.86 35.75 -35.01
N GLY A 251 15.40 34.86 -35.90
CA GLY A 251 14.23 35.08 -36.74
C GLY A 251 12.93 35.23 -35.96
N ILE A 252 12.79 34.55 -34.81
CA ILE A 252 11.67 34.78 -33.88
C ILE A 252 11.88 35.97 -32.93
N GLY A 253 12.88 36.82 -33.20
CA GLY A 253 13.15 38.06 -32.46
C GLY A 253 13.76 37.86 -31.07
N CYS A 254 14.34 36.69 -30.78
CA CYS A 254 14.87 36.33 -29.47
C CYS A 254 16.42 36.37 -29.43
N ASP A 255 16.96 36.48 -28.23
CA ASP A 255 18.40 36.53 -27.99
C ASP A 255 19.00 35.11 -27.93
N LEU A 256 19.74 34.74 -28.98
CA LEU A 256 20.43 33.46 -29.09
C LEU A 256 21.41 33.20 -27.94
N SER A 257 21.99 34.23 -27.33
CA SER A 257 22.97 34.05 -26.23
C SER A 257 22.36 33.43 -24.97
N ARG A 258 21.02 33.36 -24.90
CA ARG A 258 20.26 32.85 -23.76
C ARG A 258 19.71 31.44 -23.96
N VAL A 259 19.98 30.80 -25.10
CA VAL A 259 19.51 29.45 -25.44
C VAL A 259 20.66 28.45 -25.33
N HIS A 260 20.47 27.40 -24.54
CA HIS A 260 21.51 26.42 -24.22
C HIS A 260 21.00 24.99 -24.38
N THR A 261 21.79 24.10 -24.97
CA THR A 261 21.42 22.69 -25.19
C THR A 261 22.42 21.75 -24.51
N PHE A 262 21.91 20.73 -23.84
CA PHE A 262 22.68 19.71 -23.14
C PHE A 262 22.38 18.34 -23.76
N TRP A 263 23.40 17.56 -24.01
CA TRP A 263 23.26 16.18 -24.50
C TRP A 263 24.31 15.28 -23.85
N SER A 264 24.18 13.95 -24.01
CA SER A 264 25.17 12.96 -23.59
C SER A 264 24.84 11.60 -24.21
N THR A 265 25.85 10.83 -24.59
CA THR A 265 25.73 9.44 -25.07
C THR A 265 25.08 8.47 -24.05
N SER A 266 24.89 8.90 -22.79
CA SER A 266 24.51 8.04 -21.66
C SER A 266 23.19 7.32 -21.83
N LYS A 267 22.22 7.97 -22.50
CA LYS A 267 20.85 7.47 -22.56
C LYS A 267 20.53 6.85 -23.92
N ASP A 268 21.07 7.44 -24.98
CA ASP A 268 20.94 6.89 -26.33
C ASP A 268 21.75 5.61 -26.51
N PHE A 269 23.00 5.57 -26.02
CA PHE A 269 23.95 4.46 -26.25
C PHE A 269 24.38 3.72 -24.97
N GLY A 270 23.84 4.07 -23.80
CA GLY A 270 24.25 3.44 -22.54
C GLY A 270 25.70 3.72 -22.13
N SER A 271 26.30 4.82 -22.59
CA SER A 271 27.70 5.19 -22.33
C SER A 271 27.82 6.68 -21.99
N SER A 272 28.38 7.10 -20.86
CA SER A 272 28.38 8.53 -20.42
C SER A 272 29.07 9.50 -21.41
N GLY A 273 28.44 10.65 -21.74
CA GLY A 273 28.84 11.53 -22.87
C GLY A 273 29.00 13.04 -22.61
N PHE A 274 29.01 13.82 -23.71
CA PHE A 274 29.66 15.14 -23.96
C PHE A 274 28.67 16.31 -24.28
N ARG A 275 29.14 17.58 -24.34
CA ARG A 275 28.30 18.82 -24.30
C ARG A 275 28.22 19.59 -25.64
N VAL A 276 27.39 20.66 -25.67
CA VAL A 276 27.41 21.81 -26.61
C VAL A 276 27.14 23.08 -25.76
N ALA A 277 27.88 24.18 -25.93
CA ALA A 277 27.68 25.43 -25.18
C ALA A 277 28.25 26.65 -25.92
N ASN A 278 27.53 27.79 -25.92
CA ASN A 278 27.98 29.05 -26.54
C ASN A 278 29.35 29.55 -26.00
N GLU A 279 30.10 30.31 -26.79
CA GLU A 279 31.50 30.75 -26.59
C GLU A 279 31.80 31.33 -25.19
N ALA A 280 30.97 32.27 -24.69
CA ALA A 280 31.16 32.85 -23.35
C ALA A 280 30.97 31.82 -22.22
N MET A 281 30.09 30.85 -22.42
CA MET A 281 29.82 29.76 -21.47
C MET A 281 30.84 28.63 -21.60
N HIS A 282 31.42 28.42 -22.79
CA HIS A 282 32.53 27.51 -23.02
C HIS A 282 33.73 27.86 -22.11
N VAL A 283 34.11 29.15 -22.05
CA VAL A 283 35.18 29.63 -21.17
C VAL A 283 34.82 29.43 -19.68
N ALA A 284 33.61 29.80 -19.25
CA ALA A 284 33.19 29.62 -17.86
C ALA A 284 33.16 28.14 -17.44
N LEU A 285 32.72 27.25 -18.33
CA LEU A 285 32.71 25.80 -18.12
C LEU A 285 34.11 25.19 -18.12
N ALA A 286 35.04 25.71 -18.92
CA ALA A 286 36.44 25.31 -18.90
C ALA A 286 37.13 25.75 -17.60
N LEU A 287 36.85 26.96 -17.12
CA LEU A 287 37.42 27.47 -15.87
C LEU A 287 36.87 26.75 -14.63
N ALA A 288 35.63 26.26 -14.69
CA ALA A 288 34.98 25.51 -13.61
C ALA A 288 35.23 23.99 -13.65
N SER A 289 36.03 23.50 -14.62
CA SER A 289 36.28 22.07 -14.84
C SER A 289 37.26 21.49 -13.82
N ASN A 290 36.76 21.26 -12.61
CA ASN A 290 37.51 20.53 -11.58
C ASN A 290 37.54 19.00 -11.87
N THR A 291 36.83 18.55 -12.92
CA THR A 291 36.76 17.17 -13.39
C THR A 291 36.70 17.15 -14.93
N GLU A 292 37.69 16.53 -15.55
CA GLU A 292 37.73 16.29 -17.00
C GLU A 292 37.16 14.92 -17.35
N SER A 293 36.68 14.77 -18.59
CA SER A 293 36.33 13.44 -19.11
C SER A 293 37.56 12.55 -19.16
N SER A 294 37.42 11.30 -18.75
CA SER A 294 38.48 10.30 -18.94
C SER A 294 38.90 10.25 -20.40
N SER A 295 40.22 10.26 -20.67
CA SER A 295 40.75 10.14 -22.03
C SER A 295 40.27 8.86 -22.71
N LEU A 296 40.13 7.76 -21.97
CA LEU A 296 39.59 6.51 -22.49
C LEU A 296 38.11 6.63 -22.88
N SER A 297 37.30 7.32 -22.07
CA SER A 297 35.90 7.61 -22.42
C SER A 297 35.80 8.55 -23.63
N ALA A 298 36.73 9.49 -23.76
CA ALA A 298 36.82 10.38 -24.93
C ALA A 298 37.18 9.61 -26.21
N VAL A 299 38.11 8.64 -26.15
CA VAL A 299 38.38 7.71 -27.26
C VAL A 299 37.12 6.95 -27.65
N ALA A 300 36.47 6.31 -26.68
CA ALA A 300 35.30 5.47 -26.90
C ALA A 300 34.14 6.24 -27.55
N SER A 301 33.78 7.39 -26.97
CA SER A 301 32.69 8.20 -27.52
C SER A 301 33.06 8.84 -28.85
N THR A 302 34.30 9.27 -29.06
CA THR A 302 34.71 9.81 -30.37
C THR A 302 34.58 8.75 -31.45
N ALA A 303 35.04 7.53 -31.19
CA ALA A 303 34.92 6.44 -32.14
C ALA A 303 33.46 6.05 -32.40
N LEU A 304 32.61 6.04 -31.38
CA LEU A 304 31.17 5.80 -31.54
C LEU A 304 30.51 6.88 -32.42
N LEU A 305 30.76 8.15 -32.13
CA LEU A 305 30.10 9.30 -32.78
C LEU A 305 30.64 9.60 -34.18
N THR A 306 31.82 9.08 -34.53
CA THR A 306 32.41 9.19 -35.88
C THR A 306 32.37 7.89 -36.66
N SER A 307 31.74 6.85 -36.10
CA SER A 307 31.66 5.54 -36.75
C SER A 307 30.80 5.63 -38.00
N PRO A 308 31.27 5.12 -39.16
CA PRO A 308 30.43 4.96 -40.35
C PRO A 308 29.20 4.05 -40.10
N ARG A 309 29.24 3.22 -39.05
CA ARG A 309 28.14 2.33 -38.64
C ARG A 309 27.10 3.04 -37.77
N LEU A 310 27.30 4.30 -37.41
CA LEU A 310 26.41 5.03 -36.51
C LEU A 310 24.96 5.13 -37.05
N PRO A 311 24.70 5.43 -38.34
CA PRO A 311 23.33 5.41 -38.87
C PRO A 311 22.64 4.06 -38.71
N GLU A 312 23.35 2.96 -39.00
CA GLU A 312 22.85 1.60 -38.83
C GLU A 312 22.57 1.27 -37.36
N LEU A 313 23.45 1.72 -36.45
CA LEU A 313 23.30 1.54 -35.01
C LEU A 313 22.08 2.29 -34.47
N LEU A 314 21.83 3.51 -34.94
CA LEU A 314 20.64 4.30 -34.58
C LEU A 314 19.36 3.65 -35.10
N GLN A 315 19.36 3.13 -36.32
CA GLN A 315 18.23 2.39 -36.87
C GLN A 315 17.95 1.11 -36.05
N LEU A 316 19.00 0.36 -35.70
CA LEU A 316 18.88 -0.81 -34.85
C LEU A 316 18.36 -0.45 -33.45
N ASN A 317 18.79 0.69 -32.90
CA ASN A 317 18.28 1.20 -31.62
C ASN A 317 16.78 1.43 -31.69
N ALA A 318 16.33 2.17 -32.70
CA ALA A 318 14.92 2.51 -32.89
C ALA A 318 14.06 1.24 -33.02
N GLN A 319 14.53 0.27 -33.80
CA GLN A 319 13.85 -1.03 -33.94
C GLN A 319 13.75 -1.77 -32.60
N ARG A 320 14.86 -1.93 -31.87
CA ARG A 320 14.85 -2.65 -30.59
C ARG A 320 14.03 -1.93 -29.52
N LEU A 321 14.06 -0.60 -29.50
CA LEU A 321 13.22 0.21 -28.61
C LEU A 321 11.74 0.00 -28.93
N GLN A 322 11.35 -0.01 -30.22
CA GLN A 322 9.99 -0.29 -30.64
C GLN A 322 9.54 -1.69 -30.20
N GLU A 323 10.36 -2.72 -30.43
CA GLU A 323 10.06 -4.10 -30.01
C GLU A 323 9.87 -4.22 -28.50
N ALA A 324 10.77 -3.62 -27.72
CA ALA A 324 10.71 -3.61 -26.26
C ALA A 324 9.51 -2.80 -25.71
N TYR A 325 9.20 -1.66 -26.34
CA TYR A 325 7.99 -0.87 -26.06
C TYR A 325 6.72 -1.68 -26.32
N CYS A 326 6.65 -2.37 -27.45
CA CYS A 326 5.52 -3.26 -27.80
C CYS A 326 5.36 -4.38 -26.78
N LEU A 327 6.45 -5.02 -26.36
CA LEU A 327 6.42 -6.07 -25.34
C LEU A 327 5.82 -5.56 -24.01
N MET A 328 6.31 -4.42 -23.52
CA MET A 328 5.82 -3.81 -22.27
C MET A 328 4.35 -3.36 -22.39
N THR A 329 3.99 -2.68 -23.47
CA THR A 329 2.62 -2.17 -23.65
C THR A 329 1.61 -3.26 -23.93
N ASN A 330 1.98 -4.36 -24.58
CA ASN A 330 1.11 -5.54 -24.70
C ASN A 330 0.71 -6.09 -23.33
N PHE A 331 1.65 -6.15 -22.38
CA PHE A 331 1.36 -6.48 -20.99
C PHE A 331 0.41 -5.45 -20.35
N LEU A 332 0.69 -4.15 -20.48
CA LEU A 332 -0.15 -3.11 -19.88
C LEU A 332 -1.59 -3.14 -20.44
N LYS A 333 -1.74 -3.25 -21.75
CA LYS A 333 -3.04 -3.38 -22.44
C LYS A 333 -3.80 -4.63 -21.99
N LYS A 334 -3.13 -5.78 -21.95
CA LYS A 334 -3.72 -7.05 -21.50
C LYS A 334 -4.33 -6.95 -20.10
N HIS A 335 -3.71 -6.18 -19.21
CA HIS A 335 -4.18 -5.97 -17.83
C HIS A 335 -4.95 -4.67 -17.62
N GLN A 336 -5.31 -3.96 -18.69
CA GLN A 336 -6.04 -2.67 -18.65
C GLN A 336 -5.36 -1.64 -17.73
N ILE A 337 -4.03 -1.64 -17.70
CA ILE A 337 -3.25 -0.65 -16.96
C ILE A 337 -3.12 0.59 -17.84
N GLU A 338 -3.63 1.72 -17.34
CA GLU A 338 -3.51 3.02 -18.02
C GLU A 338 -2.03 3.42 -18.13
N TYR A 339 -1.61 3.93 -19.28
CA TYR A 339 -0.26 4.45 -19.49
C TYR A 339 -0.28 5.56 -20.54
N ILE A 340 0.77 6.38 -20.56
CA ILE A 340 1.00 7.41 -21.57
C ILE A 340 1.81 6.79 -22.71
N PRO A 341 1.29 6.74 -23.95
CA PRO A 341 2.05 6.25 -25.09
C PRO A 341 3.33 7.07 -25.30
N ALA A 342 4.41 6.41 -25.68
CA ALA A 342 5.73 7.05 -25.88
C ALA A 342 6.25 6.75 -27.28
N ASN A 343 6.96 7.69 -27.89
CA ASN A 343 7.64 7.53 -29.19
C ASN A 343 9.13 7.90 -29.12
N SER A 344 9.63 8.19 -27.91
CA SER A 344 11.03 8.42 -27.65
C SER A 344 11.38 8.03 -26.22
N ALA A 345 12.68 7.98 -25.94
CA ALA A 345 13.30 7.58 -24.67
C ALA A 345 13.05 6.09 -24.29
N PRO A 346 13.90 5.49 -23.44
CA PRO A 346 13.82 4.06 -23.13
C PRO A 346 12.79 3.68 -22.05
N PHE A 347 11.76 4.51 -21.83
CA PHE A 347 10.77 4.34 -20.77
C PHE A 347 9.39 4.86 -21.15
N LEU A 348 8.38 4.45 -20.37
CA LEU A 348 7.02 4.98 -20.42
C LEU A 348 6.51 5.28 -19.01
N PHE A 349 5.39 6.00 -18.92
CA PHE A 349 4.72 6.32 -17.67
C PHE A 349 3.40 5.55 -17.56
N ALA A 350 3.26 4.72 -16.53
CA ALA A 350 2.10 3.84 -16.34
C ALA A 350 1.46 4.02 -14.96
N ARG A 351 0.13 3.92 -14.90
CA ARG A 351 -0.66 4.03 -13.68
C ARG A 351 -0.77 2.68 -12.96
N VAL A 352 0.31 2.31 -12.28
CA VAL A 352 0.43 1.03 -11.57
C VAL A 352 -0.43 0.92 -10.31
N ALA A 353 -0.88 2.05 -9.74
CA ALA A 353 -1.72 2.10 -8.54
C ALA A 353 -2.98 2.97 -8.75
N PRO A 354 -3.91 2.58 -9.64
CA PRO A 354 -5.02 3.43 -10.08
C PRO A 354 -5.99 3.84 -8.95
N GLN A 355 -6.03 3.06 -7.86
CA GLN A 355 -6.89 3.29 -6.69
C GLN A 355 -6.21 4.11 -5.59
N ALA A 356 -4.99 4.61 -5.81
CA ALA A 356 -4.27 5.38 -4.81
C ALA A 356 -4.99 6.71 -4.53
N GLN A 357 -5.44 6.91 -3.28
CA GLN A 357 -5.99 8.18 -2.81
C GLN A 357 -4.94 9.01 -2.07
N THR A 358 -3.94 8.33 -1.50
CA THR A 358 -2.83 8.93 -0.76
C THR A 358 -1.49 8.48 -1.33
N TRP A 359 -0.43 9.23 -1.05
CA TRP A 359 0.92 8.84 -1.44
C TRP A 359 1.38 7.53 -0.78
N GLU A 360 0.83 7.20 0.39
CA GLU A 360 1.09 5.93 1.06
C GLU A 360 0.44 4.75 0.32
N ASP A 361 -0.70 4.95 -0.36
CA ASP A 361 -1.32 3.92 -1.20
C ASP A 361 -0.47 3.62 -2.45
N GLU A 362 0.01 4.67 -3.15
CA GLU A 362 0.94 4.52 -4.28
C GLU A 362 2.19 3.76 -3.81
N LYS A 363 2.81 4.25 -2.73
CA LYS A 363 4.00 3.66 -2.13
C LYS A 363 3.81 2.19 -1.75
N ALA A 364 2.64 1.82 -1.23
CA ALA A 364 2.36 0.43 -0.89
C ALA A 364 2.39 -0.49 -2.12
N VAL A 365 1.91 -0.02 -3.28
CA VAL A 365 1.98 -0.78 -4.54
C VAL A 365 3.41 -0.84 -5.08
N ILE A 366 4.15 0.28 -5.04
CA ILE A 366 5.57 0.31 -5.43
C ILE A 366 6.40 -0.66 -4.56
N ALA A 367 6.11 -0.72 -3.25
CA ALA A 367 6.74 -1.67 -2.34
C ALA A 367 6.40 -3.13 -2.69
N GLN A 368 5.16 -3.41 -3.11
CA GLN A 368 4.78 -4.77 -3.56
C GLN A 368 5.51 -5.18 -4.85
N LEU A 369 5.68 -4.28 -5.81
CA LEU A 369 6.49 -4.52 -7.00
C LEU A 369 7.95 -4.81 -6.62
N LYS A 370 8.48 -4.02 -5.69
CA LYS A 370 9.84 -4.20 -5.15
C LYS A 370 10.00 -5.54 -4.43
N GLU A 371 9.02 -5.96 -3.63
CA GLU A 371 8.97 -7.28 -2.99
C GLU A 371 8.87 -8.43 -3.99
N ALA A 372 8.15 -8.22 -5.10
CA ALA A 372 8.10 -9.15 -6.24
C ALA A 372 9.39 -9.17 -7.07
N GLY A 373 10.39 -8.34 -6.73
CA GLY A 373 11.69 -8.30 -7.37
C GLY A 373 11.78 -7.37 -8.58
N VAL A 374 10.91 -6.35 -8.66
CA VAL A 374 10.91 -5.33 -9.73
C VAL A 374 10.97 -3.93 -9.11
N ASN A 375 12.03 -3.18 -9.38
CA ASN A 375 12.11 -1.78 -8.96
C ASN A 375 11.48 -0.88 -10.02
N VAL A 376 10.64 0.05 -9.59
CA VAL A 376 10.02 1.08 -10.43
C VAL A 376 10.11 2.42 -9.70
N SER A 377 10.02 3.55 -10.42
CA SER A 377 10.03 4.87 -9.78
C SER A 377 8.62 5.44 -9.77
N GLY A 378 8.03 5.62 -8.58
CA GLY A 378 6.66 6.12 -8.40
C GLY A 378 6.50 7.61 -8.76
N GLY A 379 5.29 8.01 -9.11
CA GLY A 379 4.92 9.35 -9.59
C GLY A 379 5.23 10.45 -8.60
N LYS A 380 5.17 10.16 -7.29
CA LYS A 380 5.63 11.11 -6.26
C LYS A 380 7.06 11.59 -6.48
N ALA A 381 7.94 10.71 -6.95
CA ALA A 381 9.35 11.05 -7.19
C ALA A 381 9.52 12.00 -8.38
N TYR A 382 8.52 12.15 -9.26
CA TYR A 382 8.56 13.06 -10.40
C TYR A 382 7.76 14.35 -10.15
N HIS A 383 7.29 14.58 -8.92
CA HIS A 383 6.37 15.68 -8.58
C HIS A 383 5.09 15.67 -9.42
N VAL A 384 4.48 14.49 -9.61
CA VAL A 384 3.12 14.44 -10.20
C VAL A 384 2.13 15.20 -9.30
N ASN A 385 1.13 15.85 -9.90
CA ASN A 385 0.10 16.59 -9.18
C ASN A 385 -0.58 15.75 -8.08
N GLU A 386 -0.97 16.40 -6.98
CA GLU A 386 -1.59 15.74 -5.82
C GLU A 386 -2.88 14.98 -6.15
N ASP A 387 -3.64 15.42 -7.14
CA ASP A 387 -4.86 14.75 -7.59
C ASP A 387 -4.60 13.60 -8.58
N GLN A 388 -3.36 13.40 -9.02
CA GLN A 388 -2.97 12.44 -10.05
C GLN A 388 -2.04 11.35 -9.51
N LYS A 389 -2.32 10.81 -8.32
CA LYS A 389 -1.54 9.74 -7.70
C LYS A 389 -1.67 8.40 -8.43
N GLY A 390 -0.67 7.54 -8.26
CA GLY A 390 -0.69 6.14 -8.69
C GLY A 390 0.09 5.84 -9.97
N TRP A 391 0.87 6.80 -10.46
CA TRP A 391 1.72 6.63 -11.64
C TRP A 391 3.11 6.12 -11.26
N ALA A 392 3.83 5.54 -12.24
CA ALA A 392 5.21 5.14 -12.11
C ALA A 392 5.89 5.12 -13.48
N ARG A 393 7.19 5.47 -13.52
CA ARG A 393 8.02 5.31 -14.72
C ARG A 393 8.54 3.88 -14.80
N LEU A 394 8.37 3.27 -15.98
CA LEU A 394 8.83 1.94 -16.31
C LEU A 394 9.80 2.01 -17.49
N THR A 395 11.07 1.69 -17.25
CA THR A 395 12.06 1.48 -18.31
C THR A 395 11.77 0.17 -19.01
N PHE A 396 11.67 0.20 -20.34
CA PHE A 396 11.42 -1.01 -21.14
C PHE A 396 12.66 -1.47 -21.92
N ALA A 397 13.70 -0.64 -22.05
CA ALA A 397 14.91 -0.95 -22.80
C ALA A 397 15.85 -1.92 -22.08
N LEU A 398 15.39 -3.16 -21.91
CA LEU A 398 16.10 -4.28 -21.32
C LEU A 398 16.23 -5.42 -22.34
N GLU A 399 17.20 -6.31 -22.11
CA GLU A 399 17.24 -7.60 -22.80
C GLU A 399 15.91 -8.34 -22.66
N THR A 400 15.41 -8.93 -23.75
CA THR A 400 14.08 -9.56 -23.84
C THR A 400 13.79 -10.53 -22.70
N SER A 401 14.76 -11.40 -22.35
CA SER A 401 14.64 -12.38 -21.27
C SER A 401 14.38 -11.72 -19.90
N ARG A 402 15.03 -10.57 -19.64
CA ARG A 402 14.85 -9.78 -18.41
C ARG A 402 13.53 -9.00 -18.45
N ALA A 403 13.14 -8.48 -19.60
CA ALA A 403 11.86 -7.79 -19.77
C ALA A 403 10.69 -8.74 -19.52
N GLU A 404 10.72 -9.95 -20.07
CA GLU A 404 9.70 -10.99 -19.87
C GLU A 404 9.60 -11.42 -18.40
N GLU A 405 10.73 -11.64 -17.73
CA GLU A 405 10.75 -11.98 -16.30
C GLU A 405 10.25 -10.81 -15.43
N ALA A 406 10.56 -9.56 -15.79
CA ALA A 406 10.00 -8.38 -15.12
C ALA A 406 8.48 -8.32 -15.27
N ILE A 407 7.97 -8.51 -16.49
CA ILE A 407 6.53 -8.58 -16.79
C ILE A 407 5.86 -9.68 -15.98
N LYS A 408 6.42 -10.89 -15.96
CA LYS A 408 5.90 -12.01 -15.18
C LYS A 408 5.79 -11.70 -13.69
N ARG A 409 6.80 -11.03 -13.12
CA ARG A 409 6.78 -10.58 -11.71
C ARG A 409 5.74 -9.49 -11.48
N MET A 410 5.65 -8.51 -12.37
CA MET A 410 4.64 -7.45 -12.33
C MET A 410 3.22 -8.02 -12.46
N GLU A 411 2.98 -9.03 -13.29
CA GLU A 411 1.70 -9.74 -13.39
C GLU A 411 1.25 -10.30 -12.03
N THR A 412 2.18 -10.74 -11.18
CA THR A 412 1.83 -11.22 -9.83
C THR A 412 1.33 -10.12 -8.89
N VAL A 413 1.55 -8.85 -9.20
CA VAL A 413 1.13 -7.70 -8.39
C VAL A 413 -0.03 -6.98 -9.08
N LEU A 414 0.17 -6.58 -10.34
CA LEU A 414 -0.75 -5.75 -11.11
C LEU A 414 -1.84 -6.57 -11.81
N GLY A 415 -1.54 -7.81 -12.21
CA GLY A 415 -2.49 -8.72 -12.88
C GLY A 415 -3.57 -9.33 -11.98
N LYS A 416 -3.64 -8.88 -10.72
CA LYS A 416 -4.56 -9.38 -9.68
C LYS A 416 -5.85 -8.58 -9.52
N HIS A 417 -6.08 -7.58 -10.37
CA HIS A 417 -7.38 -6.96 -10.55
C HIS A 417 -8.26 -7.90 -11.37
N GLY A 418 -8.64 -9.05 -10.78
CA GLY A 418 -9.75 -9.84 -11.31
C GLY A 418 -10.96 -8.90 -11.45
N PRO A 419 -11.82 -9.09 -12.47
CA PRO A 419 -12.89 -8.15 -12.75
C PRO A 419 -13.69 -7.88 -11.48
N HIS A 420 -13.88 -6.60 -11.15
CA HIS A 420 -14.77 -6.22 -10.07
C HIS A 420 -16.14 -6.86 -10.35
N PHE A 421 -16.53 -7.85 -9.54
CA PHE A 421 -17.88 -8.41 -9.62
C PHE A 421 -18.86 -7.37 -9.09
N HIS A 422 -19.30 -6.50 -10.00
CA HIS A 422 -20.29 -5.47 -9.76
C HIS A 422 -21.58 -6.16 -9.27
N GLY A 423 -22.11 -5.71 -8.13
CA GLY A 423 -23.28 -6.34 -7.51
C GLY A 423 -22.99 -7.52 -6.55
N ARG A 424 -21.72 -7.87 -6.28
CA ARG A 424 -21.38 -8.96 -5.33
C ARG A 424 -22.02 -8.83 -3.95
N ARG A 425 -22.15 -7.59 -3.44
CA ARG A 425 -22.77 -7.29 -2.14
C ARG A 425 -24.27 -7.49 -2.20
N THR A 426 -24.89 -6.98 -3.26
CA THR A 426 -26.32 -7.15 -3.52
C THR A 426 -26.66 -8.62 -3.64
N LEU A 427 -25.88 -9.40 -4.38
CA LEU A 427 -26.09 -10.85 -4.49
C LEU A 427 -25.96 -11.54 -3.13
N ALA A 428 -24.89 -11.27 -2.37
CA ALA A 428 -24.69 -11.90 -1.07
C ALA A 428 -25.78 -11.53 -0.04
N ALA A 429 -26.15 -10.25 0.05
CA ALA A 429 -27.17 -9.77 0.96
C ALA A 429 -28.56 -10.33 0.59
N THR A 430 -28.93 -10.28 -0.69
CA THR A 430 -30.21 -10.83 -1.17
C THR A 430 -30.28 -12.33 -0.93
N THR A 431 -29.22 -13.10 -1.20
CA THR A 431 -29.18 -14.54 -0.90
C THR A 431 -29.39 -14.83 0.58
N ILE A 432 -28.70 -14.11 1.47
CA ILE A 432 -28.86 -14.30 2.93
C ILE A 432 -30.30 -13.98 3.37
N LEU A 433 -30.86 -12.86 2.90
CA LEU A 433 -32.21 -12.44 3.25
C LEU A 433 -33.29 -13.38 2.68
N SER A 434 -33.10 -13.89 1.46
CA SER A 434 -33.99 -14.90 0.86
C SER A 434 -33.95 -16.21 1.65
N LEU A 435 -32.76 -16.69 2.03
CA LEU A 435 -32.63 -17.87 2.90
C LEU A 435 -33.28 -17.64 4.28
N ALA A 436 -33.16 -16.44 4.84
CA ALA A 436 -33.83 -16.08 6.09
C ALA A 436 -35.36 -16.13 5.95
N ALA A 437 -35.89 -15.55 4.87
CA ALA A 437 -37.32 -15.55 4.58
C ALA A 437 -37.86 -16.97 4.36
N ILE A 438 -37.17 -17.80 3.57
CA ILE A 438 -37.50 -19.22 3.36
C ILE A 438 -37.47 -19.96 4.69
N ALA A 439 -36.46 -19.69 5.52
CA ALA A 439 -36.30 -20.38 6.79
C ALA A 439 -37.43 -20.07 7.79
N GLN A 440 -37.98 -18.86 7.74
CA GLN A 440 -39.11 -18.41 8.57
C GLN A 440 -40.48 -18.78 7.98
N TYR A 441 -40.55 -19.04 6.67
CA TYR A 441 -41.79 -19.45 6.01
C TYR A 441 -42.16 -20.92 6.32
N ASN A 442 -41.18 -21.81 6.46
CA ASN A 442 -41.39 -23.19 6.90
C ASN A 442 -41.58 -23.25 8.44
N ARG A 443 -42.83 -23.15 8.88
CA ARG A 443 -43.20 -23.12 10.30
C ARG A 443 -43.07 -24.49 11.02
N PHE A 444 -42.55 -24.40 12.24
CA PHE A 444 -42.69 -25.31 13.38
C PHE A 444 -42.65 -26.82 13.08
N THR A 445 -41.45 -27.37 13.16
CA THR A 445 -41.26 -28.80 13.42
C THR A 445 -40.97 -29.00 14.90
N ASN A 446 -41.62 -29.99 15.52
CA ASN A 446 -41.33 -30.44 16.88
C ASN A 446 -40.07 -31.32 16.94
N ASN A 447 -39.40 -31.55 15.80
CA ASN A 447 -38.13 -32.25 15.72
C ASN A 447 -36.99 -31.20 15.69
N PRO A 448 -36.23 -31.03 16.79
CA PRO A 448 -35.14 -30.05 16.87
C PRO A 448 -34.04 -30.28 15.82
N GLY A 449 -33.86 -31.52 15.35
CA GLY A 449 -32.91 -31.85 14.28
C GLY A 449 -33.33 -31.39 12.89
N VAL A 450 -34.62 -31.06 12.70
CA VAL A 450 -35.18 -30.51 11.45
C VAL A 450 -35.52 -29.01 11.61
N ALA A 451 -35.53 -28.50 12.85
CA ALA A 451 -35.74 -27.09 13.14
C ALA A 451 -34.64 -26.27 12.48
N ASN A 452 -35.04 -25.33 11.62
CA ASN A 452 -34.20 -24.70 10.64
C ASN A 452 -32.93 -24.08 11.27
N LEU A 453 -31.77 -24.70 11.08
CA LEU A 453 -30.46 -24.21 11.56
C LEU A 453 -30.25 -22.73 11.17
N PHE A 454 -30.78 -22.33 10.02
CA PHE A 454 -30.75 -20.95 9.56
C PHE A 454 -31.65 -20.00 10.37
N ALA A 455 -32.83 -20.45 10.82
CA ALA A 455 -33.72 -19.65 11.68
C ALA A 455 -33.14 -19.46 13.08
N LEU A 456 -32.44 -20.47 13.62
CA LEU A 456 -31.75 -20.38 14.91
C LEU A 456 -30.45 -19.55 14.83
N ALA A 457 -29.83 -19.47 13.66
CA ALA A 457 -28.59 -18.72 13.43
C ALA A 457 -28.80 -17.22 13.14
N TRP A 458 -29.98 -16.67 13.42
CA TRP A 458 -30.32 -15.27 13.10
C TRP A 458 -29.36 -14.19 13.63
N PRO A 459 -28.71 -14.31 14.80
CA PRO A 459 -27.71 -13.32 15.22
C PRO A 459 -26.50 -13.25 14.26
N HIS A 460 -26.15 -14.39 13.65
CA HIS A 460 -24.95 -14.52 12.83
C HIS A 460 -25.18 -13.93 11.44
N TRP A 461 -26.27 -14.31 10.77
CA TRP A 461 -26.54 -13.81 9.43
C TRP A 461 -27.02 -12.36 9.43
N LEU A 462 -27.68 -11.88 10.49
CA LEU A 462 -28.05 -10.45 10.60
C LEU A 462 -26.82 -9.56 10.73
N SER A 463 -25.84 -9.98 11.54
CA SER A 463 -24.53 -9.32 11.65
C SER A 463 -23.77 -9.34 10.32
N ALA A 464 -23.80 -10.46 9.59
CA ALA A 464 -23.18 -10.54 8.26
C ALA A 464 -23.83 -9.56 7.27
N VAL A 465 -25.16 -9.44 7.26
CA VAL A 465 -25.88 -8.47 6.42
C VAL A 465 -25.51 -7.04 6.80
N GLU A 466 -25.47 -6.70 8.08
CA GLU A 466 -25.05 -5.37 8.56
C GLU A 466 -23.65 -5.01 7.99
N LYS A 467 -22.68 -5.91 8.09
CA LYS A 467 -21.30 -5.67 7.60
C LYS A 467 -21.18 -5.67 6.08
N ILE A 468 -22.09 -6.29 5.34
CA ILE A 468 -22.06 -6.27 3.87
C ILE A 468 -22.75 -5.00 3.34
N VAL A 469 -23.89 -4.63 3.93
CA VAL A 469 -24.74 -3.53 3.47
C VAL A 469 -24.19 -2.18 3.91
N PHE A 470 -23.69 -2.06 5.15
CA PHE A 470 -23.24 -0.79 5.73
C PHE A 470 -21.72 -0.61 5.74
N ALA A 471 -20.95 -1.50 5.10
CA ALA A 471 -19.52 -1.29 4.91
C ALA A 471 -19.22 -0.12 3.96
N SER A 472 -18.05 0.49 4.15
CA SER A 472 -17.50 1.54 3.29
C SER A 472 -17.47 1.14 1.81
N PRO A 473 -17.26 2.08 0.87
CA PRO A 473 -17.18 1.79 -0.57
C PRO A 473 -16.19 0.66 -0.93
N GLY A 474 -15.09 0.49 -0.18
CA GLY A 474 -14.14 -0.62 -0.36
C GLY A 474 -14.57 -1.97 0.25
N GLY A 475 -15.61 -2.00 1.09
CA GLY A 475 -16.20 -3.20 1.67
C GLY A 475 -15.57 -3.59 2.99
N PRO A 476 -15.90 -4.78 3.52
CA PRO A 476 -15.28 -5.29 4.74
C PRO A 476 -13.74 -5.27 4.68
N GLU A 477 -13.16 -5.42 3.50
CA GLU A 477 -11.70 -5.35 3.29
C GLU A 477 -11.10 -3.97 3.57
N ALA A 478 -11.88 -2.89 3.39
CA ALA A 478 -11.46 -1.52 3.67
C ALA A 478 -11.68 -1.12 5.13
N ASP A 479 -12.62 -1.79 5.81
CA ASP A 479 -13.02 -1.47 7.19
C ASP A 479 -12.31 -2.34 8.24
N LEU A 480 -11.84 -3.53 7.83
CA LEU A 480 -11.30 -4.55 8.71
C LEU A 480 -9.85 -4.90 8.36
N TRP A 481 -8.93 -4.69 9.29
CA TRP A 481 -7.54 -5.18 9.24
C TRP A 481 -7.00 -5.51 10.62
N ARG A 482 -6.15 -6.52 10.71
CA ARG A 482 -5.57 -6.93 12.01
C ARG A 482 -4.66 -5.82 12.55
N VAL A 483 -4.67 -5.61 13.87
CA VAL A 483 -3.91 -4.52 14.52
C VAL A 483 -2.38 -4.76 14.43
N ASP A 484 -1.93 -6.00 14.32
CA ASP A 484 -0.52 -6.36 14.07
C ASP A 484 -0.11 -6.21 12.59
N ARG A 485 -0.99 -5.68 11.74
CA ARG A 485 -0.80 -5.60 10.29
C ARG A 485 -1.08 -4.22 9.74
N VAL A 486 -0.61 -4.02 8.52
CA VAL A 486 -0.81 -2.77 7.78
C VAL A 486 -2.33 -2.51 7.65
N PRO A 487 -2.80 -1.27 7.87
CA PRO A 487 -4.18 -0.91 7.64
C PRO A 487 -4.66 -1.35 6.25
N ARG A 488 -5.88 -1.90 6.20
CA ARG A 488 -6.54 -2.35 4.96
C ARG A 488 -5.75 -3.41 4.18
N GLU A 489 -4.98 -4.27 4.86
CA GLU A 489 -4.17 -5.33 4.21
C GLU A 489 -4.96 -6.18 3.20
N ALA A 490 -6.24 -6.43 3.44
CA ALA A 490 -7.08 -7.24 2.56
C ALA A 490 -7.44 -6.57 1.22
N MET A 491 -7.33 -5.24 1.14
CA MET A 491 -7.47 -4.48 -0.11
C MET A 491 -6.29 -4.73 -1.06
N SER A 492 -5.11 -5.08 -0.52
CA SER A 492 -3.91 -5.36 -1.30
C SER A 492 -3.85 -6.77 -1.89
N TRP A 493 -4.79 -7.64 -1.53
CA TRP A 493 -4.79 -9.04 -1.96
C TRP A 493 -5.71 -9.25 -3.17
N PRO A 494 -5.41 -10.26 -4.02
CA PRO A 494 -6.27 -10.61 -5.14
C PRO A 494 -7.71 -10.87 -4.66
N VAL A 495 -8.68 -10.50 -5.50
CA VAL A 495 -10.13 -10.59 -5.22
C VAL A 495 -10.51 -11.98 -4.72
N PHE A 496 -9.90 -13.02 -5.27
CA PHE A 496 -10.00 -14.39 -4.79
C PHE A 496 -8.60 -14.96 -4.57
N GLY A 497 -8.34 -15.52 -3.39
CA GLY A 497 -7.05 -16.11 -3.08
C GLY A 497 -7.00 -16.67 -1.66
N TRP A 498 -6.13 -17.67 -1.46
CA TRP A 498 -6.01 -18.37 -0.18
C TRP A 498 -5.69 -17.43 1.00
N ARG A 499 -4.94 -16.35 0.76
CA ARG A 499 -4.68 -15.31 1.79
C ARG A 499 -5.96 -14.60 2.24
N LYS A 500 -6.86 -14.30 1.30
CA LYS A 500 -8.13 -13.62 1.55
C LYS A 500 -9.12 -14.56 2.23
N VAL A 501 -9.15 -15.83 1.83
CA VAL A 501 -9.88 -16.89 2.55
C VAL A 501 -9.37 -17.05 3.97
N LYS A 502 -8.05 -17.17 4.15
CA LYS A 502 -7.43 -17.24 5.48
C LYS A 502 -7.78 -16.03 6.34
N TRP A 503 -7.75 -14.83 5.79
CA TRP A 503 -8.16 -13.61 6.50
C TRP A 503 -9.63 -13.60 6.87
N ALA A 504 -10.52 -13.99 5.96
CA ALA A 504 -11.96 -14.09 6.25
C ALA A 504 -12.26 -15.13 7.32
N VAL A 505 -11.58 -16.28 7.29
CA VAL A 505 -11.65 -17.31 8.34
C VAL A 505 -11.07 -16.78 9.65
N THR A 506 -9.98 -16.01 9.61
CA THR A 506 -9.40 -15.37 10.81
C THR A 506 -10.36 -14.36 11.42
N LEU A 507 -11.07 -13.60 10.58
CA LEU A 507 -12.15 -12.69 10.97
C LEU A 507 -13.28 -13.43 11.68
N LEU A 508 -13.73 -14.55 11.12
CA LEU A 508 -14.80 -15.38 11.67
C LEU A 508 -14.42 -16.03 13.01
N LEU A 509 -13.20 -16.52 13.13
CA LEU A 509 -12.72 -17.25 14.30
C LEU A 509 -12.21 -16.35 15.43
N ASN A 510 -11.99 -15.06 15.15
CA ASN A 510 -11.50 -14.12 16.14
C ASN A 510 -12.68 -13.34 16.77
N LEU A 511 -13.09 -13.78 17.96
CA LEU A 511 -14.16 -13.14 18.73
C LEU A 511 -13.76 -11.76 19.30
N ARG A 512 -12.47 -11.40 19.26
CA ARG A 512 -12.03 -10.01 19.47
C ARG A 512 -12.05 -9.32 18.11
N GLY A 513 -13.04 -8.46 17.90
CA GLY A 513 -13.25 -7.74 16.64
C GLY A 513 -11.97 -7.12 16.07
N ILE A 514 -11.92 -7.01 14.75
CA ILE A 514 -10.81 -6.41 14.05
C ILE A 514 -10.85 -4.87 14.25
N ARG A 515 -9.72 -4.31 14.70
CA ARG A 515 -9.51 -2.98 15.37
C ARG A 515 -9.58 -2.94 16.91
N TRP A 516 -9.68 -4.06 17.61
CA TRP A 516 -9.70 -4.05 19.08
C TRP A 516 -8.49 -4.76 19.69
N SER A 517 -7.45 -3.98 19.98
CA SER A 517 -6.41 -4.34 20.96
C SER A 517 -6.67 -3.67 22.32
N PHE A 518 -7.93 -3.47 22.72
CA PHE A 518 -8.21 -2.88 24.02
C PHE A 518 -8.17 -3.96 25.12
N GLN A 519 -7.33 -3.73 26.13
CA GLN A 519 -7.43 -4.43 27.39
C GLN A 519 -8.73 -3.97 28.07
N VAL A 520 -9.68 -4.89 28.26
CA VAL A 520 -10.89 -4.62 29.03
C VAL A 520 -10.45 -4.21 30.44
N LYS A 521 -10.92 -3.04 30.91
CA LYS A 521 -10.60 -2.50 32.24
C LYS A 521 -10.92 -3.59 33.28
N ASN A 522 -9.95 -3.94 34.12
CA ASN A 522 -10.03 -4.99 35.16
C ASN A 522 -9.82 -6.45 34.70
N VAL A 523 -9.43 -6.73 33.45
CA VAL A 523 -8.95 -8.06 33.07
C VAL A 523 -7.41 -8.11 33.16
N PRO A 524 -6.82 -9.07 33.91
CA PRO A 524 -5.37 -9.22 33.97
C PRO A 524 -4.72 -9.36 32.58
N LYS A 525 -3.55 -8.75 32.40
CA LYS A 525 -2.73 -8.96 31.19
C LYS A 525 -2.28 -10.43 31.16
N MET A 526 -2.45 -11.08 30.01
CA MET A 526 -1.93 -12.43 29.81
C MET A 526 -0.40 -12.40 29.77
N PRO A 527 0.29 -13.45 30.25
CA PRO A 527 1.75 -13.53 30.19
C PRO A 527 2.23 -13.52 28.73
N GLU A 528 3.29 -12.75 28.47
CA GLU A 528 3.65 -12.29 27.11
C GLU A 528 4.23 -13.35 26.15
N ARG A 529 4.33 -14.64 26.52
CA ARG A 529 4.75 -15.71 25.57
C ARG A 529 4.47 -17.10 26.16
N MET A 530 3.52 -17.83 25.58
CA MET A 530 3.47 -19.30 25.71
C MET A 530 3.95 -19.94 24.41
N THR A 531 4.79 -20.97 24.51
CA THR A 531 5.13 -21.77 23.33
C THR A 531 3.90 -22.55 22.85
N ARG A 532 3.83 -22.86 21.55
CA ARG A 532 2.73 -23.65 20.95
C ARG A 532 2.45 -24.95 21.72
N GLY A 533 3.49 -25.66 22.14
CA GLY A 533 3.36 -26.91 22.90
C GLY A 533 2.88 -26.71 24.35
N GLN A 534 3.20 -25.58 25.00
CA GLN A 534 2.66 -25.24 26.31
C GLN A 534 1.18 -24.87 26.22
N PHE A 535 0.80 -24.07 25.20
CA PHE A 535 -0.58 -23.67 24.98
C PHE A 535 -1.48 -24.88 24.71
N LEU A 536 -1.06 -25.79 23.83
CA LEU A 536 -1.85 -26.98 23.49
C LEU A 536 -2.07 -27.89 24.71
N ARG A 537 -1.03 -28.13 25.54
CA ARG A 537 -1.16 -28.93 26.76
C ARG A 537 -2.12 -28.30 27.77
N TRP A 538 -2.04 -26.98 27.96
CA TRP A 538 -2.94 -26.26 28.85
C TRP A 538 -4.40 -26.36 28.37
N ARG A 539 -4.66 -26.10 27.08
CA ARG A 539 -6.02 -26.18 26.52
C ARG A 539 -6.59 -27.59 26.52
N LEU A 540 -5.76 -28.61 26.30
CA LEU A 540 -6.17 -30.00 26.43
C LEU A 540 -6.61 -30.34 27.87
N GLY A 541 -5.91 -29.82 28.88
CA GLY A 541 -6.31 -29.96 30.28
C GLY A 541 -7.66 -29.30 30.58
N GLU A 542 -7.87 -28.08 30.09
CA GLU A 542 -9.17 -27.39 30.21
C GLU A 542 -10.29 -28.13 29.47
N LEU A 543 -10.00 -28.71 28.31
CA LEU A 543 -10.97 -29.48 27.53
C LEU A 543 -11.45 -30.70 28.30
N VAL A 544 -10.56 -31.44 28.97
CA VAL A 544 -10.94 -32.59 29.82
C VAL A 544 -11.90 -32.15 30.93
N TRP A 545 -11.60 -31.04 31.62
CA TRP A 545 -12.48 -30.51 32.66
C TRP A 545 -13.86 -30.10 32.11
N VAL A 546 -13.87 -29.39 30.98
CA VAL A 546 -15.12 -28.94 30.34
C VAL A 546 -15.94 -30.13 29.84
N LEU A 547 -15.30 -31.20 29.34
CA LEU A 547 -15.99 -32.44 28.95
C LEU A 547 -16.66 -33.12 30.14
N LEU A 548 -15.97 -33.22 31.29
CA LEU A 548 -16.55 -33.79 32.51
C LEU A 548 -17.73 -32.95 33.04
N MET A 549 -17.60 -31.63 33.01
CA MET A 549 -18.69 -30.73 33.42
C MET A 549 -19.86 -30.75 32.43
N THR A 550 -19.58 -30.88 31.14
CA THR A 550 -20.59 -31.06 30.08
C THR A 550 -21.38 -32.34 30.32
N ASP A 551 -20.70 -33.45 30.63
CA ASP A 551 -21.34 -34.72 31.00
C ASP A 551 -22.22 -34.56 32.24
N LEU A 552 -21.68 -34.00 33.33
CA LEU A 552 -22.41 -33.76 34.58
C LEU A 552 -23.68 -32.93 34.37
N VAL A 553 -23.55 -31.78 33.74
CA VAL A 553 -24.68 -30.88 33.51
C VAL A 553 -25.71 -31.50 32.57
N SER A 554 -25.28 -32.24 31.56
CA SER A 554 -26.22 -32.94 30.65
C SER A 554 -26.99 -34.03 31.38
N GLN A 555 -26.33 -34.84 32.22
CA GLN A 555 -27.00 -35.86 33.04
C GLN A 555 -27.94 -35.24 34.07
N MET A 556 -27.56 -34.11 34.68
CA MET A 556 -28.45 -33.36 35.59
C MET A 556 -29.63 -32.76 34.84
N MET A 557 -29.44 -32.27 33.61
CA MET A 557 -30.54 -31.79 32.76
C MET A 557 -31.53 -32.91 32.46
N LEU A 558 -31.04 -34.08 32.03
CA LEU A 558 -31.88 -35.27 31.84
C LEU A 558 -32.66 -35.62 33.09
N ARG A 559 -31.97 -35.65 34.24
CA ARG A 559 -32.55 -36.07 35.51
C ARG A 559 -33.61 -35.10 36.03
N PHE A 560 -33.41 -33.79 35.87
CA PHE A 560 -34.29 -32.77 36.47
C PHE A 560 -35.41 -32.28 35.56
N PHE A 561 -35.24 -32.38 34.25
CA PHE A 561 -36.21 -31.83 33.29
C PHE A 561 -36.89 -32.90 32.43
N PHE A 562 -36.22 -34.03 32.19
CA PHE A 562 -36.64 -34.99 31.17
C PHE A 562 -36.89 -36.40 31.70
N THR A 563 -36.74 -36.65 33.00
CA THR A 563 -36.99 -37.95 33.65
C THR A 563 -38.29 -37.89 34.45
N ASP A 564 -39.21 -38.83 34.20
CA ASP A 564 -40.46 -38.92 34.96
C ASP A 564 -40.28 -39.59 36.35
N ALA A 565 -41.34 -39.62 37.15
CA ALA A 565 -41.33 -40.23 38.49
C ALA A 565 -41.04 -41.75 38.48
N ALA A 566 -41.23 -42.43 37.35
CA ALA A 566 -40.88 -43.84 37.18
C ALA A 566 -39.43 -44.03 36.71
N GLY A 567 -38.70 -42.95 36.44
CA GLY A 567 -37.32 -42.97 35.99
C GLY A 567 -37.14 -43.06 34.47
N ALA A 568 -38.22 -42.99 33.68
CA ALA A 568 -38.15 -43.03 32.24
C ALA A 568 -37.87 -41.64 31.65
N VAL A 569 -36.94 -41.58 30.70
CA VAL A 569 -36.50 -40.33 30.05
C VAL A 569 -37.32 -40.09 28.77
N GLY A 570 -37.80 -38.86 28.59
CA GLY A 570 -38.43 -38.39 27.35
C GLY A 570 -39.96 -38.52 27.27
N ASN A 571 -40.59 -39.20 28.25
CA ASN A 571 -42.04 -39.38 28.35
C ASN A 571 -42.80 -38.14 28.90
N LEU A 572 -42.08 -37.12 29.35
CA LEU A 572 -42.67 -35.89 29.88
C LEU A 572 -43.18 -35.00 28.74
N ASP A 573 -44.43 -34.54 28.86
CA ASP A 573 -44.98 -33.53 27.96
C ASP A 573 -44.23 -32.21 28.19
N SER A 574 -43.57 -31.76 27.12
CA SER A 574 -42.71 -30.59 27.11
C SER A 574 -43.39 -29.34 27.68
N LYS A 575 -44.71 -29.19 27.59
CA LYS A 575 -45.44 -28.00 28.08
C LYS A 575 -45.50 -27.88 29.61
N TYR A 576 -45.13 -28.94 30.33
CA TYR A 576 -45.11 -28.98 31.80
C TYR A 576 -43.70 -28.96 32.39
N ILE A 577 -42.66 -28.87 31.54
CA ILE A 577 -41.27 -28.82 32.00
C ILE A 577 -40.95 -27.38 32.39
N THR A 578 -40.73 -27.14 33.68
CA THR A 578 -40.39 -25.82 34.21
C THR A 578 -39.16 -25.87 35.10
N ILE A 579 -38.42 -24.77 35.11
CA ILE A 579 -37.31 -24.52 36.05
C ILE A 579 -37.85 -24.33 37.48
N ARG A 580 -39.11 -23.93 37.63
CA ARG A 580 -39.72 -23.66 38.94
C ARG A 580 -40.13 -24.95 39.65
N ASP A 581 -39.97 -24.94 40.97
CA ASP A 581 -40.33 -26.02 41.87
C ASP A 581 -40.93 -25.44 43.16
N ALA A 582 -41.91 -26.12 43.75
CA ALA A 582 -42.50 -25.68 45.01
C ALA A 582 -41.46 -25.61 46.15
N ARG A 583 -40.37 -26.38 46.04
CA ARG A 583 -39.26 -26.39 46.98
C ARG A 583 -38.12 -25.54 46.43
N TRP A 584 -37.75 -24.49 47.16
CA TRP A 584 -36.75 -23.50 46.72
C TRP A 584 -35.39 -24.11 46.34
N GLY A 585 -34.95 -25.16 47.05
CA GLY A 585 -33.68 -25.83 46.77
C GLY A 585 -33.65 -26.51 45.40
N TRP A 586 -34.78 -27.07 44.95
CA TRP A 586 -34.91 -27.69 43.63
C TRP A 586 -35.01 -26.65 42.53
N SER A 587 -35.71 -25.53 42.77
CA SER A 587 -35.71 -24.40 41.84
C SER A 587 -34.29 -23.86 41.61
N LEU A 588 -33.50 -23.72 42.67
CA LEU A 588 -32.11 -23.27 42.59
C LEU A 588 -31.25 -24.26 41.79
N LEU A 589 -31.39 -25.57 42.05
CA LEU A 589 -30.60 -26.60 41.38
C LEU A 589 -30.99 -26.78 39.91
N LYS A 590 -32.28 -26.68 39.57
CA LYS A 590 -32.80 -26.63 38.20
C LYS A 590 -32.26 -25.40 37.47
N ALA A 591 -32.34 -24.22 38.08
CA ALA A 591 -31.81 -22.97 37.52
C ALA A 591 -30.30 -23.02 37.28
N LEU A 592 -29.54 -23.55 38.24
CA LEU A 592 -28.09 -23.72 38.13
C LEU A 592 -27.73 -24.68 36.99
N THR A 593 -28.36 -25.85 36.95
CA THR A 593 -28.17 -26.84 35.87
C THR A 593 -28.48 -26.25 34.51
N PHE A 594 -29.62 -25.54 34.40
CA PHE A 594 -30.02 -24.88 33.17
C PHE A 594 -29.01 -23.81 32.73
N GLY A 595 -28.54 -22.98 33.66
CA GLY A 595 -27.56 -21.95 33.38
C GLY A 595 -26.17 -22.50 33.01
N LEU A 596 -25.70 -23.56 33.66
CA LEU A 596 -24.37 -24.11 33.39
C LEU A 596 -24.26 -24.80 32.03
N GLY A 597 -25.36 -25.32 31.47
CA GLY A 597 -25.35 -26.07 30.21
C GLY A 597 -24.76 -25.29 29.03
N PRO A 598 -25.38 -24.15 28.63
CA PRO A 598 -24.87 -23.31 27.56
C PRO A 598 -23.40 -22.91 27.73
N TYR A 599 -22.99 -22.59 28.96
CA TYR A 599 -21.61 -22.24 29.25
C TYR A 599 -20.63 -23.35 28.87
N PHE A 600 -20.85 -24.57 29.38
CA PHE A 600 -19.92 -25.67 29.13
C PHE A 600 -20.00 -26.16 27.69
N PHE A 601 -21.17 -26.13 27.05
CA PHE A 601 -21.33 -26.53 25.65
C PHE A 601 -20.59 -25.58 24.69
N ILE A 602 -20.71 -24.26 24.91
CA ILE A 602 -20.00 -23.24 24.11
C ILE A 602 -18.49 -23.32 24.37
N ASN A 603 -18.07 -23.44 25.63
CA ASN A 603 -16.65 -23.55 25.96
C ASN A 603 -16.01 -24.82 25.37
N MET A 604 -16.75 -25.94 25.32
CA MET A 604 -16.27 -27.17 24.70
C MET A 604 -15.92 -26.94 23.23
N GLN A 605 -16.85 -26.36 22.46
CA GLN A 605 -16.65 -26.07 21.04
C GLN A 605 -15.49 -25.09 20.83
N TYR A 606 -15.42 -24.03 21.65
CA TYR A 606 -14.33 -23.06 21.61
C TYR A 606 -12.97 -23.71 21.85
N LEU A 607 -12.86 -24.57 22.87
CA LEU A 607 -11.60 -25.23 23.21
C LEU A 607 -11.15 -26.13 22.06
N VAL A 608 -12.05 -26.93 21.48
CA VAL A 608 -11.75 -27.77 20.31
C VAL A 608 -11.25 -26.94 19.14
N VAL A 609 -11.95 -25.87 18.76
CA VAL A 609 -11.57 -24.99 17.65
C VAL A 609 -10.25 -24.28 17.93
N SER A 610 -10.02 -23.83 19.17
CA SER A 610 -8.78 -23.15 19.55
C SER A 610 -7.56 -24.06 19.48
N ILE A 611 -7.70 -25.32 19.92
CA ILE A 611 -6.67 -26.35 19.84
C ILE A 611 -6.34 -26.62 18.37
N LEU A 612 -7.37 -26.84 17.55
CA LEU A 612 -7.21 -27.10 16.10
C LEU A 612 -6.57 -25.91 15.36
N ALA A 613 -7.02 -24.68 15.62
CA ALA A 613 -6.50 -23.48 14.96
C ALA A 613 -5.02 -23.23 15.27
N VAL A 614 -4.60 -23.44 16.52
CA VAL A 614 -3.19 -23.30 16.93
C VAL A 614 -2.37 -24.52 16.47
N ALA A 615 -2.95 -25.73 16.49
CA ALA A 615 -2.33 -26.94 15.97
C ALA A 615 -2.17 -26.96 14.44
N MET A 616 -2.93 -26.16 13.69
CA MET A 616 -2.77 -26.00 12.24
C MET A 616 -1.96 -24.75 11.84
N GLY A 617 -1.49 -23.94 12.80
CA GLY A 617 -0.78 -22.70 12.50
C GLY A 617 -1.65 -21.60 11.88
N ILE A 618 -2.97 -21.70 12.05
CA ILE A 618 -3.94 -20.68 11.64
C ILE A 618 -3.87 -19.48 12.59
N SER A 619 -3.67 -19.73 13.89
CA SER A 619 -3.57 -18.71 14.95
C SER A 619 -2.32 -18.87 15.81
N ARG A 620 -1.86 -17.76 16.43
CA ARG A 620 -0.74 -17.75 17.38
C ARG A 620 -1.21 -18.19 18.79
N PRO A 621 -0.32 -18.75 19.63
CA PRO A 621 -0.60 -19.08 21.04
C PRO A 621 -0.69 -17.83 21.94
N GLU A 622 -1.35 -16.78 21.43
CA GLU A 622 -1.48 -15.44 22.03
C GLU A 622 -2.96 -15.00 22.05
N LEU A 623 -3.83 -15.68 21.30
CA LEU A 623 -5.27 -15.38 21.22
C LEU A 623 -6.05 -16.16 22.28
N LEU A 624 -6.04 -15.63 23.49
CA LEU A 624 -7.08 -15.86 24.49
C LEU A 624 -8.11 -14.73 24.38
N MET A 625 -9.42 -15.02 24.43
CA MET A 625 -10.32 -14.02 25.03
C MET A 625 -9.80 -13.71 26.45
N PRO A 626 -9.78 -12.44 26.89
CA PRO A 626 -9.43 -12.14 28.26
C PRO A 626 -10.50 -12.84 29.09
N ARG A 627 -10.16 -13.91 29.82
CA ARG A 627 -11.02 -14.38 30.89
C ARG A 627 -10.79 -13.39 32.02
N PRO A 628 -11.76 -12.53 32.38
CA PRO A 628 -11.62 -11.74 33.58
C PRO A 628 -11.43 -12.74 34.72
N GLY A 629 -10.29 -12.68 35.42
CA GLY A 629 -10.03 -13.58 36.56
C GLY A 629 -11.02 -13.38 37.73
N ASN A 630 -11.90 -12.39 37.59
CA ASN A 630 -12.93 -11.94 38.49
C ASN A 630 -14.36 -12.21 37.97
N VAL A 631 -14.53 -12.89 36.84
CA VAL A 631 -15.85 -13.29 36.32
C VAL A 631 -15.96 -14.82 36.34
N THR A 632 -16.77 -15.30 37.28
CA THR A 632 -17.11 -16.70 37.55
C THR A 632 -17.95 -17.31 36.43
N THR A 633 -17.86 -18.63 36.28
CA THR A 633 -18.57 -19.47 35.29
C THR A 633 -20.09 -19.18 35.22
N SER A 634 -20.69 -18.70 36.30
CA SER A 634 -22.11 -18.31 36.40
C SER A 634 -22.48 -17.03 35.65
N GLU A 635 -21.54 -16.12 35.41
CA GLU A 635 -21.81 -14.81 34.81
C GLU A 635 -21.88 -14.86 33.27
N ILE A 636 -21.47 -15.97 32.67
CA ILE A 636 -21.23 -16.08 31.23
C ILE A 636 -22.43 -16.70 30.48
N ALA A 637 -23.46 -17.20 31.18
CA ALA A 637 -24.26 -18.27 30.59
C ALA A 637 -25.71 -18.01 30.14
N VAL A 638 -26.42 -16.91 30.47
CA VAL A 638 -27.87 -16.84 30.14
C VAL A 638 -28.38 -15.48 29.61
N GLY A 639 -27.49 -14.54 29.29
CA GLY A 639 -27.90 -13.16 29.03
C GLY A 639 -28.43 -12.81 27.63
N ILE A 640 -28.49 -13.70 26.65
CA ILE A 640 -28.17 -13.19 25.30
C ILE A 640 -29.34 -12.74 24.40
N PHE A 641 -30.63 -12.92 24.71
CA PHE A 641 -31.63 -12.36 23.77
C PHE A 641 -32.91 -11.72 24.32
N LEU A 642 -33.46 -12.16 25.45
CA LEU A 642 -34.58 -11.47 26.10
C LEU A 642 -34.18 -10.81 27.44
N PHE A 643 -32.96 -11.09 27.89
CA PHE A 643 -32.26 -10.42 28.99
C PHE A 643 -31.76 -9.04 28.56
N PHE A 644 -31.32 -8.82 27.32
CA PHE A 644 -30.78 -7.50 26.94
C PHE A 644 -31.77 -6.34 27.05
N PRO A 645 -33.06 -6.45 26.65
CA PRO A 645 -34.02 -5.36 26.86
C PRO A 645 -34.39 -5.15 28.33
N TRP A 646 -34.59 -6.24 29.10
CA TRP A 646 -34.93 -6.17 30.52
C TRP A 646 -33.75 -5.71 31.39
N GLN A 647 -32.53 -6.11 31.05
CA GLN A 647 -31.31 -5.66 31.71
C GLN A 647 -30.93 -4.27 31.29
N ALA A 648 -31.18 -3.85 30.04
CA ALA A 648 -31.08 -2.44 29.70
C ALA A 648 -32.03 -1.62 30.57
N LEU A 649 -33.26 -2.06 30.78
CA LEU A 649 -34.21 -1.39 31.68
C LEU A 649 -33.75 -1.41 33.15
N VAL A 650 -33.33 -2.56 33.66
CA VAL A 650 -32.88 -2.75 35.05
C VAL A 650 -31.57 -2.00 35.33
N VAL A 651 -30.60 -2.02 34.41
CA VAL A 651 -29.34 -1.26 34.49
C VAL A 651 -29.62 0.22 34.37
N THR A 652 -30.52 0.66 33.47
CA THR A 652 -30.92 2.08 33.40
C THR A 652 -31.59 2.53 34.70
N THR A 653 -32.40 1.66 35.31
CA THR A 653 -33.04 1.93 36.61
C THR A 653 -32.01 1.95 37.75
N GLU A 654 -31.05 1.02 37.74
CA GLU A 654 -29.94 0.98 38.69
C GLU A 654 -29.05 2.22 38.57
N ASP A 655 -28.65 2.60 37.35
CA ASP A 655 -27.87 3.80 37.06
C ASP A 655 -28.62 5.06 37.47
N PHE A 656 -29.95 5.10 37.28
CA PHE A 656 -30.79 6.20 37.73
C PHE A 656 -30.85 6.30 39.26
N VAL A 657 -30.97 5.17 39.97
CA VAL A 657 -30.95 5.11 41.44
C VAL A 657 -29.56 5.48 41.99
N ILE A 658 -28.49 5.01 41.36
CA ILE A 658 -27.10 5.37 41.71
C ILE A 658 -26.86 6.86 41.44
N TRP A 659 -27.39 7.38 40.34
CA TRP A 659 -27.32 8.81 40.03
C TRP A 659 -28.08 9.64 41.06
N LEU A 660 -29.31 9.28 41.42
CA LEU A 660 -30.09 9.91 42.50
C LEU A 660 -29.34 9.88 43.84
N TRP A 661 -28.77 8.72 44.19
CA TRP A 661 -27.96 8.57 45.41
C TRP A 661 -26.75 9.52 45.41
N LYS A 662 -26.06 9.64 44.28
CA LYS A 662 -24.94 10.58 44.12
C LYS A 662 -25.37 12.04 44.22
N GLN A 663 -26.58 12.38 43.77
CA GLN A 663 -27.13 13.73 43.93
C GLN A 663 -27.42 14.09 45.39
N TRP A 664 -27.90 13.14 46.19
CA TRP A 664 -28.28 13.42 47.59
C TRP A 664 -27.16 13.20 48.60
N TYR A 665 -26.25 12.26 48.36
CA TYR A 665 -25.25 11.82 49.34
C TYR A 665 -23.80 11.87 48.81
N GLY A 666 -23.58 12.42 47.62
CA GLY A 666 -22.25 12.58 47.02
C GLY A 666 -21.58 11.25 46.63
N SER A 667 -20.24 11.23 46.60
CA SER A 667 -19.45 10.05 46.16
C SER A 667 -19.32 8.95 47.22
N TYR A 668 -20.03 9.06 48.34
CA TYR A 668 -19.94 8.09 49.43
C TYR A 668 -20.65 6.77 49.08
N GLN A 669 -19.88 5.68 48.98
CA GLN A 669 -20.42 4.33 48.86
C GLN A 669 -20.46 3.63 50.23
N PRO A 670 -21.64 3.30 50.76
CA PRO A 670 -21.74 2.58 52.03
C PRO A 670 -21.23 1.14 51.91
N ARG A 671 -20.66 0.60 52.98
CA ARG A 671 -20.08 -0.76 53.02
C ARG A 671 -21.07 -1.89 52.69
N TRP A 672 -22.37 -1.64 52.80
CA TRP A 672 -23.42 -2.60 52.46
C TRP A 672 -23.86 -2.55 50.99
N ALA A 673 -23.40 -1.56 50.21
CA ALA A 673 -23.76 -1.42 48.79
C ALA A 673 -23.47 -2.67 47.94
N PRO A 674 -22.34 -3.40 48.11
CA PRO A 674 -22.10 -4.64 47.38
C PRO A 674 -23.13 -5.72 47.71
N VAL A 675 -23.56 -5.82 48.97
CA VAL A 675 -24.56 -6.82 49.41
C VAL A 675 -25.93 -6.53 48.79
N VAL A 676 -26.32 -5.25 48.72
CA VAL A 676 -27.56 -4.83 48.04
C VAL A 676 -27.46 -5.08 46.53
N GLY A 677 -26.29 -4.84 45.92
CA GLY A 677 -26.03 -5.19 44.51
C GLY A 677 -26.16 -6.70 44.24
N TYR A 678 -25.61 -7.54 45.12
CA TYR A 678 -25.75 -8.99 44.99
C TYR A 678 -27.20 -9.45 45.17
N LEU A 679 -27.93 -8.91 46.15
CA LEU A 679 -29.35 -9.21 46.34
C LEU A 679 -30.20 -8.74 45.15
N TRP A 680 -29.90 -7.56 44.60
CA TRP A 680 -30.55 -7.01 43.42
C TRP A 680 -30.38 -7.92 42.20
N VAL A 681 -29.15 -8.37 41.94
CA VAL A 681 -28.86 -9.32 40.86
C VAL A 681 -29.58 -10.65 41.10
N ILE A 682 -29.49 -11.24 42.30
CA ILE A 682 -30.11 -12.53 42.61
C ILE A 682 -31.63 -12.48 42.44
N VAL A 683 -32.30 -11.45 42.98
CA VAL A 683 -33.76 -11.29 42.89
C VAL A 683 -34.20 -11.04 41.44
N THR A 684 -33.46 -10.23 40.70
CA THR A 684 -33.76 -9.95 39.29
C THR A 684 -33.64 -11.21 38.43
N PHE A 685 -32.59 -12.00 38.65
CA PHE A 685 -32.41 -13.27 37.95
C PHE A 685 -33.44 -14.32 38.37
N TRP A 686 -33.82 -14.40 39.64
CA TRP A 686 -34.88 -15.30 40.11
C TRP A 686 -36.20 -15.08 39.39
N ILE A 687 -36.57 -13.82 39.15
CA ILE A 687 -37.82 -13.46 38.48
C ILE A 687 -37.75 -13.76 36.98
N ALA A 688 -36.65 -13.38 36.33
CA ALA A 688 -36.56 -13.35 34.86
C ALA A 688 -36.04 -14.64 34.22
N LEU A 689 -35.22 -15.45 34.92
CA LEU A 689 -34.59 -16.66 34.36
C LEU A 689 -35.58 -17.76 33.90
N PRO A 690 -36.73 -17.98 34.58
CA PRO A 690 -37.73 -18.94 34.11
C PRO A 690 -38.34 -18.61 32.75
N TRP A 691 -38.38 -17.33 32.32
CA TRP A 691 -39.04 -16.94 31.06
C TRP A 691 -38.36 -17.51 29.79
N PRO A 692 -37.04 -17.32 29.58
CA PRO A 692 -36.33 -18.00 28.49
C PRO A 692 -36.10 -19.49 28.81
N GLY A 693 -35.97 -19.83 30.09
CA GLY A 693 -35.64 -21.18 30.52
C GLY A 693 -36.73 -22.20 30.24
N ASP A 694 -37.97 -21.91 30.63
CA ASP A 694 -39.12 -22.77 30.38
C ASP A 694 -39.37 -22.92 28.87
N SER A 695 -39.17 -21.84 28.09
CA SER A 695 -39.30 -21.89 26.62
C SER A 695 -38.29 -22.84 25.95
N LEU A 696 -37.06 -22.91 26.45
CA LEU A 696 -36.02 -23.79 25.93
C LEU A 696 -36.20 -25.25 26.38
N CYS A 697 -36.67 -25.44 27.62
CA CYS A 697 -37.09 -26.76 28.12
C CYS A 697 -38.29 -27.31 27.33
N HIS A 698 -39.26 -26.47 26.96
CA HIS A 698 -40.40 -26.84 26.12
C HIS A 698 -39.97 -27.24 24.69
N LEU A 699 -38.84 -26.72 24.20
CA LEU A 699 -38.22 -27.15 22.94
C LEU A 699 -37.41 -28.46 23.07
N LYS A 700 -37.42 -29.09 24.25
CA LYS A 700 -36.64 -30.29 24.61
C LYS A 700 -35.13 -30.15 24.36
N MET A 701 -34.62 -28.92 24.42
CA MET A 701 -33.20 -28.64 24.22
C MET A 701 -32.40 -29.20 25.42
N GLY A 702 -31.57 -30.21 25.18
CA GLY A 702 -30.83 -30.93 26.23
C GLY A 702 -31.37 -32.33 26.57
N GLU A 703 -32.45 -32.78 25.92
CA GLU A 703 -32.97 -34.16 26.06
C GLU A 703 -32.02 -35.22 25.48
N VAL A 704 -31.13 -34.84 24.56
CA VAL A 704 -30.06 -35.71 24.05
C VAL A 704 -28.72 -35.16 24.53
N PRO A 705 -27.93 -35.94 25.29
CA PRO A 705 -26.59 -35.55 25.68
C PRO A 705 -25.70 -35.25 24.45
N PRO A 706 -24.89 -34.19 24.49
CA PRO A 706 -23.98 -33.87 23.38
C PRO A 706 -22.79 -34.82 23.28
N LEU A 707 -22.54 -35.63 24.32
CA LEU A 707 -21.46 -36.63 24.36
C LEU A 707 -22.04 -38.03 24.13
N PRO A 708 -21.37 -38.88 23.34
CA PRO A 708 -21.82 -40.25 23.08
C PRO A 708 -21.54 -41.21 24.26
N PHE A 709 -20.94 -40.72 25.34
CA PHE A 709 -20.60 -41.50 26.54
C PHE A 709 -20.83 -40.65 27.80
N THR A 710 -20.90 -41.31 28.95
CA THR A 710 -21.04 -40.67 30.26
C THR A 710 -20.17 -41.37 31.31
N VAL A 711 -19.57 -40.58 32.19
CA VAL A 711 -18.75 -41.03 33.32
C VAL A 711 -19.52 -40.83 34.63
N VAL A 712 -20.38 -39.81 34.71
CA VAL A 712 -21.05 -39.41 35.95
C VAL A 712 -22.51 -39.86 36.07
N ALA A 713 -23.11 -40.43 35.02
CA ALA A 713 -24.50 -40.88 35.05
C ALA A 713 -24.87 -41.76 36.26
N PRO A 714 -24.06 -42.76 36.68
CA PRO A 714 -24.39 -43.58 37.85
C PRO A 714 -24.52 -42.78 39.14
N LEU A 715 -23.75 -41.69 39.29
CA LEU A 715 -23.79 -40.82 40.46
C LEU A 715 -25.00 -39.88 40.40
N VAL A 716 -25.32 -39.34 39.22
CA VAL A 716 -26.46 -38.44 39.04
C VAL A 716 -27.80 -39.18 39.20
N GLN A 717 -27.86 -40.45 38.81
CA GLN A 717 -29.05 -41.30 39.00
C GLN A 717 -29.38 -41.57 40.48
N MET A 718 -28.42 -41.41 41.39
CA MET A 718 -28.67 -41.48 42.85
C MET A 718 -29.43 -40.26 43.38
N ILE A 719 -29.48 -39.16 42.62
CA ILE A 719 -30.22 -37.96 42.99
C ILE A 719 -31.72 -38.20 42.74
N PRO A 720 -32.60 -37.95 43.72
CA PRO A 720 -34.04 -38.10 43.53
C PRO A 720 -34.57 -37.16 42.44
N VAL A 721 -35.58 -37.62 41.71
CA VAL A 721 -36.26 -36.78 40.69
C VAL A 721 -37.03 -35.68 41.43
N PRO A 722 -36.81 -34.38 41.10
CA PRO A 722 -37.44 -33.26 41.78
C PRO A 722 -38.96 -33.21 41.69
#